data_AF-A0A3M7G9J7-F1
#
_entry.id   AF-A0A3M7G9J7-F1
#
_cell.length_a   1.000
_cell.length_b   1.000
_cell.length_c   1.000
_cell.angle_alpha   90.00
_cell.angle_beta   90.00
_cell.angle_gamma   90.00
#
_symmetry.space_group_name_H-M   'P 1'
#
loop_
_entity.id
_entity.type
_entity.pdbx_description
1 polymer ?
#
loop_
_entity_poly.entity_id
_entity_poly.type
_entity_poly.pdbx_seq_one_letter_code
_entity_poly.pdbx_strand_id
1 'polypeptide(L)'
;MRTFHILATAGAALLGVDAQHVHLQIPEVQEHVHSMLREFKEYTNYDGPSSTYWNHPSPRPDRPVFTAQESCDYWLADIKHQGLAAFNSNPSGYQVFRNVRDFGAKGDGVTDDAPAINAAISSGGRCAPGSCASSTTTPAIVYFPPGTYNVNSSIIDYYYTQLIGNPKCLPVIRPFPLFQGGLGVIDADPYVAGGNLGFGSTNVFWRQIRNFVIDLTLVPHTSAITGIHWPTAQATSIQDVQFKMSSAPGTQHQGIFIESGSGGFMTDLIFDGGLNGAAFGNQQFTMRNFVFRNAVTAISQIWDWGWTYQGITIENCSVGLDMSSGGSDNQAVGSMTFIDSSISNTGVGIKTAFGPNSQPPAAGSLILENVDFNNVPIAVQGATGVTDLQGNTHVTAWGQGHSYTPNGPNNFKGTVEAVNRPASLLQGNGRYYTRSKPQYEQHSLKDFVSARDYGATGDGHTDDTTALQRAITEAAAQNKILFLDHGDYIVRTTIRIPAGSRIVGETYSVILSQGSSFNNMDSPQPVVQVGTRGETGSVELSDFIVSTQGQQQGATLFEYNLISAASSPSGLWDVHGRVGGFAGSNLQYAQCPSTPGTTIDSGNLDRNCIAAFMGMHITESASGLYLENVWLWTADHDIEDPGLRQITIYAGRGLLDQSKAGTIWLYGTSSEHFTLYQYQFADGARNVFAGQVQTETPYYQPNPSAPLPFPYVASLSDPKFPSKTATDGSLVIPDANAWGLRIVDSSAIYIYGAGLYSFFNNYSTACSNQGNGEQCQNSIFDLENSKDITVYNLNTVGTHYMLEINDQVSAIYSQNLDGFVDTIALFRSN
;
A
#
# COMPACT_ATOMS: atom_id res chain seq x y z
N MET A 1 43.04 -64.02 -26.00
CA MET A 1 41.74 -64.13 -25.33
C MET A 1 40.83 -63.02 -25.85
N ARG A 2 39.69 -63.39 -26.46
CA ARG A 2 38.36 -62.74 -26.53
C ARG A 2 38.18 -61.22 -26.78
N THR A 3 37.65 -60.91 -27.97
CA THR A 3 36.36 -60.24 -28.32
C THR A 3 35.86 -58.92 -27.66
N PHE A 4 35.64 -57.90 -28.52
CA PHE A 4 34.40 -57.11 -28.83
C PHE A 4 33.68 -56.15 -27.84
N HIS A 5 33.37 -54.94 -28.38
CA HIS A 5 32.19 -54.03 -28.18
C HIS A 5 31.97 -53.36 -26.79
N ILE A 6 31.31 -52.21 -26.56
CA ILE A 6 30.66 -51.07 -27.26
C ILE A 6 30.23 -50.07 -26.12
N LEU A 7 30.00 -48.78 -26.45
CA LEU A 7 29.17 -47.73 -25.78
C LEU A 7 29.60 -46.97 -24.50
N ALA A 8 29.71 -45.64 -24.69
CA ALA A 8 29.20 -44.50 -23.91
C ALA A 8 29.41 -44.42 -22.37
N THR A 9 30.02 -43.30 -21.94
CA THR A 9 29.47 -42.25 -21.03
C THR A 9 30.59 -41.59 -20.23
N ALA A 10 30.72 -40.26 -20.35
CA ALA A 10 31.26 -39.37 -19.30
C ALA A 10 31.05 -37.90 -19.72
N GLY A 11 29.79 -37.51 -19.83
CA GLY A 11 29.36 -36.11 -19.76
C GLY A 11 28.28 -36.04 -18.70
N ALA A 12 28.65 -35.62 -17.49
CA ALA A 12 27.74 -35.18 -16.43
C ALA A 12 28.56 -34.74 -15.22
N ALA A 13 28.55 -33.45 -14.90
CA ALA A 13 28.50 -32.88 -13.55
C ALA A 13 28.88 -31.38 -13.59
N LEU A 14 28.07 -30.59 -14.29
CA LEU A 14 27.85 -29.18 -14.00
C LEU A 14 26.35 -28.97 -14.15
N LEU A 15 25.58 -29.57 -13.24
CA LEU A 15 24.23 -29.11 -12.99
C LEU A 15 24.39 -27.89 -12.09
N GLY A 16 24.21 -26.72 -12.69
CA GLY A 16 23.92 -25.51 -11.96
C GLY A 16 22.73 -25.80 -11.05
N VAL A 17 22.92 -25.52 -9.77
CA VAL A 17 21.80 -25.44 -8.83
C VAL A 17 21.07 -24.19 -9.27
N ASP A 18 19.97 -24.34 -9.99
CA ASP A 18 18.98 -23.26 -10.11
C ASP A 18 18.59 -22.91 -8.68
N ALA A 19 19.03 -21.74 -8.21
CA ALA A 19 18.54 -21.20 -6.96
C ALA A 19 17.03 -21.15 -7.06
N GLN A 20 16.33 -21.65 -6.03
CA GLN A 20 14.89 -21.57 -5.89
C GLN A 20 14.49 -20.09 -5.80
N HIS A 21 14.41 -19.45 -6.95
CA HIS A 21 13.84 -18.12 -7.14
C HIS A 21 12.33 -18.30 -7.21
N VAL A 22 11.61 -17.86 -6.19
CA VAL A 22 10.17 -17.66 -6.33
C VAL A 22 9.85 -16.27 -5.82
N HIS A 23 10.24 -15.26 -6.61
CA HIS A 23 9.29 -14.17 -6.80
C HIS A 23 8.00 -14.82 -7.28
N LEU A 24 6.87 -14.50 -6.65
CA LEU A 24 5.57 -14.96 -7.13
C LEU A 24 5.31 -14.30 -8.49
N GLN A 25 5.83 -14.91 -9.55
CA GLN A 25 5.51 -14.55 -10.92
C GLN A 25 4.20 -15.21 -11.25
N ILE A 26 3.15 -14.40 -11.30
CA ILE A 26 1.80 -14.81 -11.66
C ILE A 26 1.70 -14.67 -13.19
N PRO A 27 1.72 -15.76 -13.97
CA PRO A 27 1.77 -15.69 -15.44
C PRO A 27 0.64 -14.84 -16.03
N GLU A 28 -0.55 -14.89 -15.45
CA GLU A 28 -1.74 -14.16 -15.87
C GLU A 28 -1.55 -12.65 -15.70
N VAL A 29 -1.02 -12.23 -14.55
CA VAL A 29 -0.64 -10.83 -14.31
C VAL A 29 0.42 -10.41 -15.32
N GLN A 30 1.42 -11.26 -15.60
CA GLN A 30 2.42 -10.96 -16.61
C GLN A 30 1.79 -10.82 -18.00
N GLU A 31 0.79 -11.62 -18.36
CA GLU A 31 0.08 -11.48 -19.62
C GLU A 31 -0.66 -10.14 -19.72
N HIS A 32 -1.35 -9.71 -18.64
CA HIS A 32 -1.98 -8.40 -18.56
C HIS A 32 -0.95 -7.27 -18.69
N VAL A 33 0.13 -7.32 -17.91
CA VAL A 33 1.24 -6.35 -17.96
C VAL A 33 1.81 -6.26 -19.36
N HIS A 34 2.19 -7.39 -19.98
CA HIS A 34 2.74 -7.40 -21.34
C HIS A 34 1.73 -6.88 -22.37
N SER A 35 0.44 -7.18 -22.20
CA SER A 35 -0.61 -6.66 -23.08
C SER A 35 -0.70 -5.14 -22.99
N MET A 36 -0.69 -4.61 -21.77
CA MET A 36 -0.76 -3.18 -21.54
C MET A 36 0.51 -2.47 -22.00
N LEU A 37 1.70 -3.02 -21.77
CA LEU A 37 2.94 -2.46 -22.32
C LEU A 37 2.94 -2.39 -23.86
N ARG A 38 2.24 -3.32 -24.55
CA ARG A 38 2.04 -3.26 -26.01
C ARG A 38 1.04 -2.18 -26.41
N GLU A 39 -0.03 -2.00 -25.65
CA GLU A 39 -1.03 -0.96 -25.87
C GLU A 39 -0.43 0.43 -25.66
N PHE A 40 0.29 0.62 -24.56
CA PHE A 40 0.99 1.85 -24.20
C PHE A 40 2.40 1.92 -24.79
N LYS A 41 2.69 1.19 -25.88
CA LYS A 41 4.05 1.09 -26.46
C LYS A 41 4.68 2.44 -26.83
N GLU A 42 3.85 3.42 -27.18
CA GLU A 42 4.29 4.77 -27.56
C GLU A 42 4.79 5.57 -26.35
N TYR A 43 4.30 5.23 -25.15
CA TYR A 43 4.76 5.76 -23.86
C TYR A 43 5.98 5.00 -23.36
N THR A 44 6.08 3.70 -23.67
CA THR A 44 7.16 2.83 -23.16
C THR A 44 8.44 2.89 -24.01
N ASN A 45 8.33 3.18 -25.31
CA ASN A 45 9.46 3.39 -26.23
C ASN A 45 9.50 4.85 -26.69
N TYR A 46 9.52 5.79 -25.75
CA TYR A 46 9.46 7.22 -26.08
C TYR A 46 10.49 7.61 -27.18
N ASP A 47 9.99 7.88 -28.40
CA ASP A 47 10.82 8.20 -29.58
C ASP A 47 11.14 9.71 -29.69
N GLY A 48 10.68 10.52 -28.73
CA GLY A 48 10.74 11.98 -28.81
C GLY A 48 9.76 12.57 -29.84
N PRO A 49 9.55 13.89 -29.83
CA PRO A 49 8.85 14.56 -30.92
C PRO A 49 9.64 14.44 -32.24
N SER A 50 8.92 14.30 -33.37
CA SER A 50 9.51 14.29 -34.71
C SER A 50 10.44 15.49 -34.95
N SER A 51 11.59 15.23 -35.58
CA SER A 51 12.59 16.26 -35.95
C SER A 51 12.07 17.35 -36.89
N THR A 52 10.88 17.17 -37.49
CA THR A 52 10.22 18.12 -38.39
C THR A 52 9.23 19.07 -37.70
N TYR A 53 9.01 18.94 -36.39
CA TYR A 53 7.98 19.73 -35.66
C TYR A 53 8.32 21.23 -35.54
N TRP A 54 9.58 21.65 -35.73
CA TRP A 54 9.98 23.05 -35.54
C TRP A 54 10.44 23.75 -36.83
N ASN A 55 9.46 24.26 -37.60
CA ASN A 55 9.63 25.42 -38.50
C ASN A 55 8.92 26.68 -37.95
N HIS A 56 8.55 26.69 -36.67
CA HIS A 56 7.95 27.84 -36.01
C HIS A 56 8.73 28.21 -34.74
N PRO A 57 8.90 29.51 -34.44
CA PRO A 57 9.58 29.93 -33.22
C PRO A 57 8.75 29.50 -32.01
N SER A 58 9.34 28.68 -31.13
CA SER A 58 8.72 28.31 -29.85
C SER A 58 8.42 29.59 -29.06
N PRO A 59 7.21 29.74 -28.48
CA PRO A 59 6.93 30.85 -27.59
C PRO A 59 7.93 30.84 -26.44
N ARG A 60 8.61 31.96 -26.22
CA ARG A 60 9.41 32.15 -25.00
C ARG A 60 8.43 32.09 -23.81
N PRO A 61 8.65 31.22 -22.82
CA PRO A 61 7.80 31.21 -21.64
C PRO A 61 7.88 32.58 -20.96
N ASP A 62 6.73 33.14 -20.59
CA ASP A 62 6.70 34.27 -19.68
C ASP A 62 7.30 33.85 -18.33
N ARG A 63 8.11 34.72 -17.73
CA ARG A 63 8.57 34.52 -16.36
C ARG A 63 7.34 34.47 -15.44
N PRO A 64 7.18 33.43 -14.61
CA PRO A 64 6.13 33.42 -13.60
C PRO A 64 6.25 34.69 -12.75
N VAL A 65 5.18 35.49 -12.73
CA VAL A 65 5.05 36.61 -11.80
C VAL A 65 4.50 36.04 -10.50
N PHE A 66 5.38 35.78 -9.53
CA PHE A 66 4.95 35.48 -8.17
C PHE A 66 4.36 36.76 -7.58
N THR A 67 3.04 36.83 -7.43
CA THR A 67 2.40 37.85 -6.59
C THR A 67 2.82 37.64 -5.15
N ALA A 68 3.04 38.73 -4.40
CA ALA A 68 3.62 38.74 -3.05
C ALA A 68 3.07 37.60 -2.17
N GLN A 69 3.86 36.54 -2.04
CA GLN A 69 3.48 35.32 -1.35
C GLN A 69 3.75 35.47 0.14
N GLU A 70 2.89 34.87 0.96
CA GLU A 70 3.27 34.45 2.31
C GLU A 70 4.63 33.74 2.28
N SER A 71 5.40 33.79 3.36
CA SER A 71 6.76 33.22 3.35
C SER A 71 6.74 31.74 2.90
N CYS A 72 7.65 31.37 1.99
CA CYS A 72 7.82 29.97 1.55
C CYS A 72 8.62 29.13 2.56
N ASP A 73 8.89 29.67 3.75
CA ASP A 73 9.68 28.98 4.76
C ASP A 73 8.93 27.71 5.20
N TYR A 74 9.63 26.59 5.18
CA TYR A 74 9.10 25.29 5.55
C TYR A 74 10.09 24.62 6.49
N TRP A 75 9.60 24.14 7.64
CA TRP A 75 10.43 23.64 8.74
C TRP A 75 11.41 22.56 8.30
N LEU A 76 11.04 21.67 7.36
CA LEU A 76 11.90 20.59 6.89
C LEU A 76 13.12 21.12 6.13
N ALA A 77 13.07 22.32 5.56
CA ALA A 77 14.22 22.92 4.88
C ALA A 77 15.31 23.37 5.86
N ASP A 78 14.91 23.74 7.08
CA ASP A 78 15.76 24.46 8.04
C ASP A 78 16.02 23.67 9.33
N ILE A 79 15.28 22.60 9.57
CA ILE A 79 15.51 21.73 10.73
C ILE A 79 16.92 21.16 10.66
N LYS A 80 17.56 21.04 11.83
CA LYS A 80 18.90 20.48 11.90
C LYS A 80 18.83 19.01 11.47
N HIS A 81 19.42 18.69 10.33
CA HIS A 81 19.45 17.32 9.80
C HIS A 81 20.49 16.49 10.54
N GLN A 82 20.01 15.59 11.41
CA GLN A 82 20.85 14.75 12.28
C GLN A 82 20.63 13.25 12.05
N GLY A 83 19.85 12.87 11.03
CA GLY A 83 19.57 11.49 10.70
C GLY A 83 20.82 10.64 10.48
N LEU A 84 20.74 9.39 10.95
CA LEU A 84 21.79 8.38 10.87
C LEU A 84 21.19 7.09 10.32
N ALA A 85 21.68 6.60 9.19
CA ALA A 85 21.33 5.25 8.73
C ALA A 85 22.19 4.23 9.51
N ALA A 86 21.67 3.76 10.65
CA ALA A 86 22.45 3.05 11.68
C ALA A 86 23.18 1.80 11.15
N PHE A 87 22.51 1.05 10.28
CA PHE A 87 23.02 -0.19 9.69
C PHE A 87 23.60 -0.01 8.28
N ASN A 88 23.80 1.23 7.83
CA ASN A 88 24.57 1.49 6.61
C ASN A 88 26.03 1.02 6.79
N SER A 89 26.71 0.70 5.68
CA SER A 89 28.14 0.35 5.73
C SER A 89 29.06 1.51 6.15
N ASN A 90 28.61 2.75 6.03
CA ASN A 90 29.29 3.96 6.48
C ASN A 90 28.29 4.95 7.15
N PRO A 91 27.77 4.66 8.35
CA PRO A 91 26.72 5.46 8.98
C PRO A 91 27.10 6.93 9.14
N SER A 92 28.33 7.22 9.58
CA SER A 92 28.81 8.59 9.80
C SER A 92 29.02 9.41 8.53
N GLY A 93 29.17 8.75 7.37
CA GLY A 93 29.37 9.41 6.09
C GLY A 93 28.14 9.38 5.17
N TYR A 94 27.09 8.67 5.57
CA TYR A 94 25.86 8.59 4.81
C TYR A 94 24.94 9.76 5.16
N GLN A 95 24.57 10.55 4.16
CA GLN A 95 23.63 11.66 4.31
C GLN A 95 22.20 11.12 4.15
N VAL A 96 21.27 11.36 5.07
CA VAL A 96 19.85 10.95 4.93
C VAL A 96 19.00 12.02 4.22
N PHE A 97 19.19 13.29 4.59
CA PHE A 97 18.50 14.42 3.96
C PHE A 97 19.38 15.07 2.88
N ARG A 98 18.86 15.21 1.66
CA ARG A 98 19.52 15.89 0.55
C ARG A 98 18.65 17.03 0.04
N ASN A 99 19.20 18.24 -0.03
CA ASN A 99 18.57 19.33 -0.78
C ASN A 99 19.11 19.32 -2.21
N VAL A 100 18.25 19.26 -3.22
CA VAL A 100 18.68 19.19 -4.64
C VAL A 100 19.56 20.38 -5.06
N ARG A 101 19.46 21.53 -4.38
CA ARG A 101 20.32 22.70 -4.65
C ARG A 101 21.76 22.50 -4.21
N ASP A 102 22.01 21.68 -3.19
CA ASP A 102 23.38 21.34 -2.74
C ASP A 102 24.10 20.47 -3.79
N PHE A 103 23.33 19.81 -4.64
CA PHE A 103 23.82 19.01 -5.78
C PHE A 103 23.84 19.80 -7.10
N GLY A 104 23.53 21.10 -7.06
CA GLY A 104 23.71 22.02 -8.17
C GLY A 104 22.43 22.43 -8.90
N ALA A 105 21.26 21.88 -8.52
CA ALA A 105 19.98 22.24 -9.15
C ALA A 105 19.70 23.73 -8.96
N LYS A 106 19.20 24.40 -10.01
CA LYS A 106 18.94 25.85 -10.02
C LYS A 106 17.50 26.17 -9.69
N GLY A 107 16.55 25.37 -10.16
CA GLY A 107 15.12 25.65 -10.02
C GLY A 107 14.72 26.96 -10.69
N ASP A 108 15.43 27.38 -11.74
CA ASP A 108 15.27 28.67 -12.44
C ASP A 108 14.35 28.61 -13.67
N GLY A 109 13.85 27.43 -14.01
CA GLY A 109 13.00 27.15 -15.16
C GLY A 109 13.72 27.23 -16.51
N VAL A 110 15.05 27.19 -16.51
CA VAL A 110 15.90 27.27 -17.71
C VAL A 110 16.97 26.19 -17.72
N THR A 111 17.66 25.98 -16.61
CA THR A 111 18.72 24.98 -16.45
C THR A 111 18.13 23.57 -16.47
N ASP A 112 18.83 22.62 -17.10
CA ASP A 112 18.51 21.20 -16.95
C ASP A 112 18.99 20.71 -15.59
N ASP A 113 18.04 20.53 -14.68
CA ASP A 113 18.27 20.15 -13.30
C ASP A 113 18.24 18.63 -13.09
N ALA A 114 17.88 17.83 -14.11
CA ALA A 114 17.81 16.38 -13.99
C ALA A 114 19.13 15.74 -13.50
N PRO A 115 20.33 16.15 -13.98
CA PRO A 115 21.58 15.60 -13.47
C PRO A 115 21.82 15.89 -11.98
N ALA A 116 21.49 17.09 -11.52
CA ALA A 116 21.66 17.49 -10.12
C ALA A 116 20.66 16.76 -9.20
N ILE A 117 19.40 16.64 -9.64
CA ILE A 117 18.37 15.89 -8.91
C ILE A 117 18.75 14.41 -8.81
N ASN A 118 19.15 13.78 -9.90
CA ASN A 118 19.59 12.38 -9.89
C ASN A 118 20.87 12.18 -9.09
N ALA A 119 21.77 13.17 -9.04
CA ALA A 119 22.93 13.12 -8.14
C ALA A 119 22.51 13.16 -6.66
N ALA A 120 21.53 14.00 -6.29
CA ALA A 120 20.97 14.02 -4.94
C ALA A 120 20.36 12.66 -4.57
N ILE A 121 19.57 12.07 -5.47
CA ILE A 121 18.92 10.77 -5.28
C ILE A 121 19.94 9.64 -5.14
N SER A 122 20.95 9.57 -6.02
CA SER A 122 21.89 8.44 -6.07
C SER A 122 23.06 8.53 -5.08
N SER A 123 23.28 9.71 -4.47
CA SER A 123 24.38 9.96 -3.54
C SER A 123 24.40 9.01 -2.34
N GLY A 124 25.60 8.55 -1.98
CA GLY A 124 25.82 7.69 -0.80
C GLY A 124 25.76 6.19 -1.09
N GLY A 125 25.91 5.75 -2.36
CA GLY A 125 26.01 4.32 -2.71
C GLY A 125 24.72 3.55 -2.45
N ARG A 126 23.60 4.10 -2.94
CA ARG A 126 22.25 3.60 -2.66
C ARG A 126 21.83 2.43 -3.54
N CYS A 127 20.70 1.81 -3.17
CA CYS A 127 20.06 0.74 -3.93
C CYS A 127 19.43 1.26 -5.24
N ALA A 128 20.18 1.16 -6.33
CA ALA A 128 19.78 1.58 -7.67
C ALA A 128 18.96 0.49 -8.40
N PRO A 129 17.94 0.88 -9.21
CA PRO A 129 17.19 -0.07 -10.04
C PRO A 129 18.12 -0.86 -10.97
N GLY A 130 17.90 -2.16 -11.06
CA GLY A 130 18.69 -3.10 -11.88
C GLY A 130 20.05 -3.49 -11.29
N SER A 131 20.50 -2.82 -10.22
CA SER A 131 21.80 -3.11 -9.56
C SER A 131 21.64 -3.68 -8.15
N CYS A 132 20.48 -3.47 -7.55
CA CYS A 132 20.12 -3.88 -6.20
C CYS A 132 18.64 -4.30 -6.19
N ALA A 133 18.29 -5.32 -5.42
CA ALA A 133 16.92 -5.84 -5.38
C ALA A 133 16.03 -5.04 -4.41
N SER A 134 16.56 -4.71 -3.23
CA SER A 134 15.95 -3.84 -2.21
C SER A 134 16.99 -3.46 -1.15
N SER A 135 16.68 -2.48 -0.30
CA SER A 135 17.45 -2.22 0.93
C SER A 135 16.70 -1.31 1.89
N THR A 136 16.95 -1.47 3.19
CA THR A 136 16.52 -0.55 4.25
C THR A 136 17.65 0.33 4.78
N THR A 137 18.90 0.05 4.39
CA THR A 137 20.11 0.70 4.94
C THR A 137 20.51 1.99 4.22
N THR A 138 19.82 2.33 3.12
CA THR A 138 20.14 3.49 2.28
C THR A 138 18.94 4.41 2.03
N PRO A 139 18.27 4.90 3.10
CA PRO A 139 17.07 5.73 2.99
C PRO A 139 17.40 7.15 2.54
N ALA A 140 16.46 7.81 1.84
CA ALA A 140 16.64 9.19 1.42
C ALA A 140 15.39 10.06 1.50
N ILE A 141 15.54 11.24 2.12
CA ILE A 141 14.72 12.40 1.77
C ILE A 141 15.49 13.21 0.74
N VAL A 142 14.87 13.44 -0.41
CA VAL A 142 15.34 14.36 -1.44
C VAL A 142 14.39 15.54 -1.49
N TYR A 143 14.82 16.66 -0.91
CA TYR A 143 14.03 17.86 -0.74
C TYR A 143 14.21 18.83 -1.91
N PHE A 144 13.09 19.36 -2.40
CA PHE A 144 13.01 20.33 -3.48
C PHE A 144 12.51 21.68 -2.93
N PRO A 145 13.41 22.66 -2.77
CA PRO A 145 13.01 24.04 -2.46
C PRO A 145 12.09 24.62 -3.55
N PRO A 146 11.35 25.70 -3.28
CA PRO A 146 10.53 26.37 -4.28
C PRO A 146 11.33 26.74 -5.54
N GLY A 147 10.77 26.47 -6.71
CA GLY A 147 11.43 26.73 -7.99
C GLY A 147 10.79 25.97 -9.15
N THR A 148 11.28 26.21 -10.36
CA THR A 148 10.94 25.43 -11.55
C THR A 148 12.16 24.65 -12.01
N TYR A 149 12.12 23.34 -11.85
CA TYR A 149 13.18 22.41 -12.21
C TYR A 149 12.87 21.86 -13.60
N ASN A 150 13.49 22.44 -14.63
CA ASN A 150 13.36 21.88 -15.96
C ASN A 150 14.22 20.61 -16.05
N VAL A 151 13.72 19.58 -16.74
CA VAL A 151 14.43 18.29 -16.86
C VAL A 151 14.45 17.82 -18.30
N ASN A 152 15.61 17.35 -18.77
CA ASN A 152 15.72 16.76 -20.11
C ASN A 152 15.81 15.22 -20.10
N SER A 153 15.94 14.62 -18.93
CA SER A 153 15.90 13.16 -18.71
C SER A 153 15.01 12.84 -17.50
N SER A 154 14.63 11.57 -17.35
CA SER A 154 13.86 11.12 -16.18
C SER A 154 14.63 11.35 -14.89
N ILE A 155 13.89 11.70 -13.85
CA ILE A 155 14.30 11.61 -12.45
C ILE A 155 14.11 10.15 -12.05
N ILE A 156 15.21 9.44 -11.78
CA ILE A 156 15.17 8.01 -11.45
C ILE A 156 15.03 7.87 -9.95
N ASP A 157 13.87 7.41 -9.50
CA ASP A 157 13.60 7.23 -8.09
C ASP A 157 14.14 5.87 -7.59
N TYR A 158 15.05 5.93 -6.62
CA TYR A 158 15.75 4.76 -6.08
C TYR A 158 14.94 4.13 -4.93
N TYR A 159 15.30 2.91 -4.54
CA TYR A 159 14.63 2.21 -3.44
C TYR A 159 14.69 3.02 -2.13
N TYR A 160 13.63 3.00 -1.31
CA TYR A 160 13.58 3.70 -0.01
C TYR A 160 13.77 5.23 -0.10
N THR A 161 13.17 5.88 -1.09
CA THR A 161 13.32 7.32 -1.35
C THR A 161 12.01 8.06 -1.14
N GLN A 162 12.11 9.27 -0.58
CA GLN A 162 11.03 10.23 -0.44
C GLN A 162 11.40 11.50 -1.20
N LEU A 163 10.71 11.78 -2.31
CA LEU A 163 10.81 13.06 -3.02
C LEU A 163 9.82 14.03 -2.37
N ILE A 164 10.33 15.11 -1.78
CA ILE A 164 9.52 16.04 -0.98
C ILE A 164 9.73 17.46 -1.50
N GLY A 165 8.68 18.05 -2.08
CA GLY A 165 8.66 19.47 -2.39
C GLY A 165 8.23 20.34 -1.21
N ASN A 166 8.44 21.64 -1.34
CA ASN A 166 7.93 22.62 -0.38
C ASN A 166 6.40 22.78 -0.51
N PRO A 167 5.60 22.45 0.52
CA PRO A 167 4.13 22.48 0.45
C PRO A 167 3.53 23.89 0.38
N LYS A 168 4.24 24.94 0.84
CA LYS A 168 3.73 26.33 0.78
C LYS A 168 3.92 26.95 -0.60
N CYS A 169 4.95 26.49 -1.31
CA CYS A 169 5.37 26.99 -2.61
C CYS A 169 5.82 25.80 -3.46
N LEU A 170 4.83 25.06 -4.00
CA LEU A 170 5.05 23.80 -4.71
C LEU A 170 6.13 23.96 -5.80
N PRO A 171 7.24 23.21 -5.72
CA PRO A 171 8.20 23.15 -6.82
C PRO A 171 7.55 22.54 -8.06
N VAL A 172 7.92 23.09 -9.22
CA VAL A 172 7.45 22.63 -10.53
C VAL A 172 8.54 21.77 -11.17
N ILE A 173 8.24 20.52 -11.51
CA ILE A 173 9.09 19.69 -12.37
C ILE A 173 8.51 19.77 -13.78
N ARG A 174 9.35 20.15 -14.75
CA ARG A 174 8.88 20.44 -16.12
C ARG A 174 9.81 19.87 -17.18
N PRO A 175 9.44 18.83 -17.93
CA PRO A 175 10.22 18.36 -19.08
C PRO A 175 10.43 19.46 -20.13
N PHE A 176 11.59 19.47 -20.77
CA PHE A 176 11.81 20.28 -21.97
C PHE A 176 10.92 19.81 -23.14
N PRO A 177 10.66 20.67 -24.15
CA PRO A 177 9.84 20.28 -25.31
C PRO A 177 10.34 19.05 -26.07
N LEU A 178 11.66 18.81 -26.05
CA LEU A 178 12.33 17.65 -26.65
C LEU A 178 12.89 16.72 -25.55
N PHE A 179 12.12 16.50 -24.48
CA PHE A 179 12.47 15.57 -23.40
C PHE A 179 13.08 14.28 -23.95
N GLN A 180 14.04 13.68 -23.26
CA GLN A 180 14.74 12.47 -23.71
C GLN A 180 14.78 11.38 -22.64
N GLY A 181 13.87 11.45 -21.66
CA GLY A 181 13.78 10.48 -20.58
C GLY A 181 13.13 9.16 -20.99
N GLY A 182 13.00 8.28 -20.01
CA GLY A 182 12.32 7.00 -20.10
C GLY A 182 10.82 7.13 -19.89
N LEU A 183 10.24 6.17 -19.17
CA LEU A 183 8.80 5.93 -19.16
C LEU A 183 7.99 7.07 -18.52
N GLY A 184 8.59 7.77 -17.55
CA GLY A 184 8.00 8.93 -16.87
C GLY A 184 9.02 10.04 -16.66
N VAL A 185 8.52 11.27 -16.46
CA VAL A 185 9.36 12.40 -16.00
C VAL A 185 9.99 12.06 -14.65
N ILE A 186 9.22 11.43 -13.77
CA ILE A 186 9.74 10.64 -12.65
C ILE A 186 9.52 9.17 -12.98
N ASP A 187 10.59 8.39 -12.94
CA ASP A 187 10.59 6.95 -13.24
C ASP A 187 11.01 6.19 -11.99
N ALA A 188 10.05 5.57 -11.31
CA ALA A 188 10.29 4.90 -10.03
C ALA A 188 10.84 3.49 -10.15
N ASP A 189 10.74 2.89 -11.33
CA ASP A 189 11.32 1.60 -11.61
C ASP A 189 11.62 1.43 -13.11
N PRO A 190 12.71 2.04 -13.61
CA PRO A 190 13.00 2.01 -15.03
C PRO A 190 13.21 0.58 -15.53
N TYR A 191 12.65 0.27 -16.69
CA TYR A 191 12.92 -0.98 -17.38
C TYR A 191 14.41 -1.10 -17.73
N VAL A 192 14.98 -2.26 -17.41
CA VAL A 192 16.39 -2.58 -17.68
C VAL A 192 16.51 -3.50 -18.90
N ALA A 193 17.75 -3.74 -19.34
CA ALA A 193 18.03 -4.65 -20.44
C ALA A 193 17.40 -6.02 -20.19
N GLY A 194 16.63 -6.52 -21.15
CA GLY A 194 15.84 -7.75 -21.02
C GLY A 194 14.33 -7.51 -20.84
N GLY A 195 13.89 -6.26 -20.66
CA GLY A 195 12.48 -5.90 -20.59
C GLY A 195 11.83 -6.12 -19.24
N ASN A 196 12.63 -6.29 -18.18
CA ASN A 196 12.15 -6.35 -16.80
C ASN A 196 12.25 -4.97 -16.15
N LEU A 197 11.41 -4.71 -15.16
CA LEU A 197 11.59 -3.61 -14.23
C LEU A 197 12.93 -3.75 -13.48
N GLY A 198 13.49 -2.64 -13.02
CA GLY A 198 14.74 -2.60 -12.28
C GLY A 198 14.64 -3.22 -10.89
N PHE A 199 13.46 -3.19 -10.29
CA PHE A 199 13.07 -3.92 -9.10
C PHE A 199 11.88 -4.84 -9.43
N GLY A 200 11.64 -5.86 -8.58
CA GLY A 200 10.36 -6.58 -8.67
C GLY A 200 9.25 -5.70 -8.11
N SER A 201 8.24 -5.35 -8.91
CA SER A 201 7.22 -4.35 -8.53
C SER A 201 6.39 -4.69 -7.30
N THR A 202 6.26 -5.96 -6.95
CA THR A 202 5.62 -6.43 -5.69
C THR A 202 6.52 -6.23 -4.46
N ASN A 203 7.79 -5.87 -4.67
CA ASN A 203 8.79 -5.69 -3.62
C ASN A 203 9.32 -4.26 -3.55
N VAL A 204 8.64 -3.28 -4.14
CA VAL A 204 9.05 -1.87 -4.12
C VAL A 204 8.33 -1.14 -2.99
N PHE A 205 8.95 -1.09 -1.81
CA PHE A 205 8.36 -0.56 -0.57
C PHE A 205 8.97 0.78 -0.13
N TRP A 206 8.32 1.44 0.84
CA TRP A 206 8.83 2.60 1.60
C TRP A 206 9.23 3.81 0.74
N ARG A 207 8.33 4.25 -0.14
CA ARG A 207 8.56 5.39 -1.04
C ARG A 207 7.50 6.45 -0.96
N GLN A 208 7.89 7.71 -1.15
CA GLN A 208 6.93 8.82 -1.16
C GLN A 208 7.25 9.83 -2.26
N ILE A 209 6.21 10.37 -2.90
CA ILE A 209 6.30 11.59 -3.70
C ILE A 209 5.26 12.56 -3.15
N ARG A 210 5.71 13.74 -2.70
CA ARG A 210 4.76 14.76 -2.20
C ARG A 210 5.13 16.20 -2.52
N ASN A 211 4.09 17.02 -2.71
CA ASN A 211 4.15 18.47 -2.88
C ASN A 211 4.80 18.92 -4.20
N PHE A 212 4.22 18.55 -5.34
CA PHE A 212 4.77 18.94 -6.65
C PHE A 212 3.71 19.44 -7.62
N VAL A 213 4.15 20.28 -8.55
CA VAL A 213 3.50 20.41 -9.84
C VAL A 213 4.35 19.68 -10.88
N ILE A 214 3.78 18.68 -11.56
CA ILE A 214 4.37 18.02 -12.72
C ILE A 214 3.76 18.64 -13.98
N ASP A 215 4.52 19.49 -14.67
CA ASP A 215 4.03 20.29 -15.80
C ASP A 215 4.53 19.73 -17.14
N LEU A 216 3.68 19.01 -17.85
CA LEU A 216 3.99 18.41 -19.16
C LEU A 216 3.70 19.36 -20.33
N THR A 217 3.19 20.57 -20.09
CA THR A 217 2.60 21.42 -21.14
C THR A 217 3.59 21.98 -22.16
N LEU A 218 4.90 21.93 -21.88
CA LEU A 218 5.93 22.30 -22.85
C LEU A 218 6.20 21.21 -23.90
N VAL A 219 5.86 19.96 -23.60
CA VAL A 219 5.96 18.86 -24.55
C VAL A 219 4.81 18.95 -25.55
N PRO A 220 5.06 18.78 -26.87
CA PRO A 220 4.01 18.82 -27.86
C PRO A 220 2.88 17.86 -27.54
N HIS A 221 1.63 18.31 -27.61
CA HIS A 221 0.48 17.49 -27.21
C HIS A 221 0.36 16.15 -27.96
N THR A 222 0.88 16.07 -29.19
CA THR A 222 0.88 14.85 -30.00
C THR A 222 1.96 13.83 -29.58
N SER A 223 2.84 14.19 -28.64
CA SER A 223 3.89 13.31 -28.13
C SER A 223 3.39 12.57 -26.89
N ALA A 224 3.53 11.25 -26.88
CA ALA A 224 3.28 10.44 -25.70
C ALA A 224 4.26 10.83 -24.59
N ILE A 225 3.76 11.17 -23.40
CA ILE A 225 4.60 11.44 -22.23
C ILE A 225 3.81 11.18 -20.94
N THR A 226 4.48 10.55 -19.97
CA THR A 226 3.92 10.29 -18.64
C THR A 226 4.57 11.18 -17.59
N GLY A 227 3.79 11.72 -16.66
CA GLY A 227 4.31 12.45 -15.50
C GLY A 227 5.10 11.53 -14.56
N ILE A 228 4.44 10.51 -14.00
CA ILE A 228 5.05 9.55 -13.08
C ILE A 228 4.80 8.12 -13.54
N HIS A 229 5.87 7.33 -13.68
CA HIS A 229 5.81 5.87 -13.75
C HIS A 229 5.98 5.30 -12.33
N TRP A 230 4.97 4.59 -11.82
CA TRP A 230 4.86 4.23 -10.39
C TRP A 230 4.51 2.75 -10.11
N PRO A 231 5.25 1.77 -10.66
CA PRO A 231 5.08 0.38 -10.27
C PRO A 231 5.60 0.20 -8.85
N THR A 232 4.71 -0.17 -7.94
CA THR A 232 5.00 -0.12 -6.51
C THR A 232 4.21 -1.11 -5.69
N ALA A 233 4.62 -1.28 -4.44
CA ALA A 233 3.98 -2.14 -3.47
C ALA A 233 3.53 -1.36 -2.20
N GLN A 234 3.40 -2.04 -1.05
CA GLN A 234 2.94 -1.50 0.22
C GLN A 234 3.88 -0.41 0.78
N ALA A 235 3.37 0.37 1.75
CA ALA A 235 4.08 1.49 2.39
C ALA A 235 4.63 2.51 1.39
N THR A 236 3.85 2.79 0.34
CA THR A 236 4.17 3.82 -0.65
C THR A 236 3.03 4.82 -0.77
N SER A 237 3.38 6.08 -1.07
CA SER A 237 2.39 7.15 -1.19
C SER A 237 2.73 8.19 -2.24
N ILE A 238 1.69 8.73 -2.90
CA ILE A 238 1.75 10.01 -3.60
C ILE A 238 0.74 10.95 -2.93
N GLN A 239 1.17 12.15 -2.54
CA GLN A 239 0.36 13.13 -1.81
C GLN A 239 0.56 14.56 -2.34
N ASP A 240 -0.51 15.32 -2.54
CA ASP A 240 -0.44 16.76 -2.90
C ASP A 240 0.40 16.99 -4.17
N VAL A 241 0.02 16.32 -5.26
CA VAL A 241 0.68 16.45 -6.57
C VAL A 241 -0.32 16.89 -7.63
N GLN A 242 0.08 17.91 -8.41
CA GLN A 242 -0.71 18.47 -9.50
C GLN A 242 -0.06 18.14 -10.84
N PHE A 243 -0.82 17.56 -11.76
CA PHE A 243 -0.41 17.22 -13.11
C PHE A 243 -1.02 18.21 -14.09
N LYS A 244 -0.17 18.99 -14.78
CA LYS A 244 -0.60 19.90 -15.85
C LYS A 244 -0.25 19.30 -17.20
N MET A 245 -1.28 19.00 -17.98
CA MET A 245 -1.17 18.34 -19.27
C MET A 245 -1.90 19.13 -20.34
N SER A 246 -1.59 18.85 -21.61
CA SER A 246 -2.32 19.48 -22.71
C SER A 246 -3.74 18.92 -22.80
N SER A 247 -4.73 19.79 -22.99
CA SER A 247 -6.11 19.41 -23.33
C SER A 247 -6.41 19.60 -24.83
N ALA A 248 -5.37 19.80 -25.65
CA ALA A 248 -5.54 19.97 -27.08
C ALA A 248 -6.08 18.68 -27.73
N PRO A 249 -6.95 18.77 -28.76
CA PRO A 249 -7.45 17.58 -29.46
C PRO A 249 -6.32 16.66 -29.94
N GLY A 250 -6.46 15.36 -29.65
CA GLY A 250 -5.44 14.35 -29.97
C GLY A 250 -4.23 14.35 -29.05
N THR A 251 -4.33 14.97 -27.86
CA THR A 251 -3.27 14.87 -26.84
C THR A 251 -2.91 13.41 -26.53
N GLN A 252 -1.63 13.16 -26.27
CA GLN A 252 -1.05 11.89 -25.83
C GLN A 252 -0.38 12.05 -24.45
N HIS A 253 -0.73 13.08 -23.67
CA HIS A 253 -0.15 13.26 -22.33
C HIS A 253 -0.86 12.36 -21.32
N GLN A 254 -0.11 11.83 -20.37
CA GLN A 254 -0.62 10.99 -19.29
C GLN A 254 -0.05 11.42 -17.93
N GLY A 255 -0.88 11.45 -16.88
CA GLY A 255 -0.43 11.88 -15.56
C GLY A 255 0.41 10.81 -14.89
N ILE A 256 -0.23 9.69 -14.52
CA ILE A 256 0.43 8.54 -13.88
C ILE A 256 0.25 7.28 -14.74
N PHE A 257 1.28 6.45 -14.78
CA PHE A 257 1.23 5.09 -15.32
C PHE A 257 1.69 4.08 -14.26
N ILE A 258 0.86 3.07 -14.03
CA ILE A 258 1.19 1.89 -13.24
C ILE A 258 0.73 0.69 -14.05
N GLU A 259 1.65 -0.17 -14.44
CA GLU A 259 1.35 -1.41 -15.14
C GLU A 259 1.40 -2.64 -14.23
N SER A 260 2.13 -2.57 -13.12
CA SER A 260 2.24 -3.69 -12.18
C SER A 260 2.52 -3.25 -10.73
N GLY A 261 2.36 -4.18 -9.78
CA GLY A 261 2.77 -4.02 -8.38
C GLY A 261 1.78 -4.64 -7.38
N SER A 262 1.93 -4.32 -6.10
CA SER A 262 1.05 -4.75 -4.99
C SER A 262 0.75 -3.57 -4.06
N GLY A 263 0.06 -2.59 -4.64
CA GLY A 263 0.05 -1.21 -4.25
C GLY A 263 -0.70 -0.89 -2.97
N GLY A 264 -0.39 0.33 -2.54
CA GLY A 264 -0.77 0.94 -1.28
C GLY A 264 -1.72 2.12 -1.48
N PHE A 265 -1.23 3.33 -1.22
CA PHE A 265 -2.11 4.48 -0.95
C PHE A 265 -1.74 5.74 -1.76
N MET A 266 -2.73 6.49 -2.22
CA MET A 266 -2.50 7.81 -2.86
C MET A 266 -3.61 8.78 -2.49
N THR A 267 -3.25 10.06 -2.33
CA THR A 267 -4.23 11.08 -1.97
C THR A 267 -3.91 12.48 -2.48
N ASP A 268 -4.94 13.33 -2.54
CA ASP A 268 -4.82 14.77 -2.80
C ASP A 268 -4.13 15.07 -4.15
N LEU A 269 -4.57 14.40 -5.22
CA LEU A 269 -3.99 14.55 -6.55
C LEU A 269 -4.90 15.36 -7.47
N ILE A 270 -4.33 16.24 -8.28
CA ILE A 270 -5.07 17.06 -9.25
C ILE A 270 -4.52 16.80 -10.65
N PHE A 271 -5.39 16.52 -11.61
CA PHE A 271 -5.04 16.24 -13.00
C PHE A 271 -5.80 17.21 -13.91
N ASP A 272 -5.09 18.09 -14.60
CA ASP A 272 -5.66 19.03 -15.56
C ASP A 272 -5.18 18.68 -16.98
N GLY A 273 -6.11 18.26 -17.85
CA GLY A 273 -5.85 17.85 -19.25
C GLY A 273 -5.44 16.38 -19.41
N GLY A 274 -4.83 16.06 -20.55
CA GLY A 274 -4.29 14.73 -20.86
C GLY A 274 -5.23 13.80 -21.61
N LEU A 275 -4.65 12.78 -22.26
CA LEU A 275 -5.39 11.64 -22.78
C LEU A 275 -5.96 10.85 -21.62
N ASN A 276 -5.07 10.44 -20.71
CA ASN A 276 -5.42 9.78 -19.47
C ASN A 276 -4.97 10.67 -18.31
N GLY A 277 -5.88 10.97 -17.38
CA GLY A 277 -5.48 11.51 -16.08
C GLY A 277 -4.49 10.55 -15.42
N ALA A 278 -4.91 9.29 -15.31
CA ALA A 278 -4.02 8.18 -14.96
C ALA A 278 -4.44 6.87 -15.64
N ALA A 279 -3.48 5.98 -15.83
CA ALA A 279 -3.73 4.58 -16.20
C ALA A 279 -3.12 3.63 -15.16
N PHE A 280 -3.95 2.74 -14.61
CA PHE A 280 -3.66 1.98 -13.40
C PHE A 280 -3.90 0.48 -13.55
N GLY A 281 -2.84 -0.29 -13.32
CA GLY A 281 -2.78 -1.74 -13.33
C GLY A 281 -1.97 -2.24 -12.15
N ASN A 282 -2.61 -2.84 -11.16
CA ASN A 282 -1.96 -3.30 -9.93
C ASN A 282 -2.89 -4.30 -9.21
N GLN A 283 -2.36 -5.14 -8.31
CA GLN A 283 -3.19 -6.08 -7.53
C GLN A 283 -4.31 -5.34 -6.77
N GLN A 284 -3.93 -4.36 -5.96
CA GLN A 284 -4.88 -3.54 -5.22
C GLN A 284 -4.36 -2.13 -4.95
N PHE A 285 -5.27 -1.22 -4.62
CA PHE A 285 -4.92 0.12 -4.16
C PHE A 285 -6.08 0.82 -3.44
N THR A 286 -5.73 1.79 -2.61
CA THR A 286 -6.68 2.77 -2.05
C THR A 286 -6.31 4.18 -2.50
N MET A 287 -7.24 4.85 -3.16
CA MET A 287 -7.03 6.18 -3.73
C MET A 287 -8.14 7.13 -3.29
N ARG A 288 -7.78 8.28 -2.71
CA ARG A 288 -8.80 9.24 -2.26
C ARG A 288 -8.49 10.69 -2.54
N ASN A 289 -9.54 11.50 -2.68
CA ASN A 289 -9.46 12.94 -2.91
C ASN A 289 -8.66 13.30 -4.18
N PHE A 290 -9.01 12.67 -5.30
CA PHE A 290 -8.46 13.06 -6.61
C PHE A 290 -9.40 14.01 -7.33
N VAL A 291 -8.85 14.93 -8.11
CA VAL A 291 -9.59 15.84 -8.97
C VAL A 291 -9.09 15.72 -10.39
N PHE A 292 -9.98 15.40 -11.33
CA PHE A 292 -9.67 15.33 -12.76
C PHE A 292 -10.46 16.38 -13.51
N ARG A 293 -9.80 17.17 -14.36
CA ARG A 293 -10.44 18.19 -15.19
C ARG A 293 -9.97 18.12 -16.64
N ASN A 294 -10.90 18.14 -17.57
CA ASN A 294 -10.62 18.28 -19.01
C ASN A 294 -9.72 17.17 -19.60
N ALA A 295 -9.69 15.99 -18.97
CA ALA A 295 -9.03 14.81 -19.54
C ALA A 295 -9.94 14.15 -20.59
N VAL A 296 -9.37 13.40 -21.53
CA VAL A 296 -10.20 12.55 -22.39
C VAL A 296 -10.82 11.43 -21.53
N THR A 297 -9.98 10.66 -20.87
CA THR A 297 -10.36 9.67 -19.84
C THR A 297 -9.72 10.10 -18.52
N ALA A 298 -10.51 10.29 -17.45
CA ALA A 298 -9.94 10.63 -16.15
C ALA A 298 -9.12 9.46 -15.58
N ILE A 299 -9.73 8.27 -15.52
CA ILE A 299 -9.10 7.05 -15.00
C ILE A 299 -9.26 5.92 -16.02
N SER A 300 -8.15 5.37 -16.50
CA SER A 300 -8.10 4.14 -17.27
C SER A 300 -7.65 3.00 -16.36
N GLN A 301 -8.57 2.17 -15.89
CA GLN A 301 -8.24 0.97 -15.10
C GLN A 301 -7.93 -0.17 -16.08
N ILE A 302 -6.65 -0.55 -16.14
CA ILE A 302 -6.15 -1.49 -17.15
C ILE A 302 -6.22 -2.94 -16.68
N TRP A 303 -5.98 -3.21 -15.40
CA TRP A 303 -6.26 -4.47 -14.71
C TRP A 303 -6.25 -4.24 -13.19
N ASP A 304 -6.88 -5.10 -12.42
CA ASP A 304 -6.70 -5.19 -10.95
C ASP A 304 -7.24 -6.52 -10.41
N TRP A 305 -7.08 -6.72 -9.11
CA TRP A 305 -7.88 -7.69 -8.35
C TRP A 305 -8.97 -6.98 -7.56
N GLY A 306 -8.64 -5.86 -6.91
CA GLY A 306 -9.63 -5.02 -6.24
C GLY A 306 -9.12 -3.62 -5.94
N TRP A 307 -9.96 -2.62 -6.14
CA TRP A 307 -9.58 -1.21 -5.93
C TRP A 307 -10.64 -0.41 -5.20
N THR A 308 -10.19 0.58 -4.42
CA THR A 308 -11.09 1.50 -3.73
C THR A 308 -10.77 2.96 -4.03
N TYR A 309 -11.75 3.66 -4.59
CA TYR A 309 -11.76 5.09 -4.86
C TYR A 309 -12.75 5.80 -3.94
N GLN A 310 -12.28 6.84 -3.23
CA GLN A 310 -13.15 7.68 -2.41
C GLN A 310 -12.94 9.18 -2.67
N GLY A 311 -14.02 9.95 -2.72
CA GLY A 311 -13.90 11.40 -2.78
C GLY A 311 -13.33 11.89 -4.11
N ILE A 312 -13.57 11.16 -5.19
CA ILE A 312 -13.07 11.49 -6.53
C ILE A 312 -13.98 12.55 -7.15
N THR A 313 -13.38 13.58 -7.71
CA THR A 313 -14.08 14.63 -8.45
C THR A 313 -13.63 14.59 -9.91
N ILE A 314 -14.57 14.41 -10.83
CA ILE A 314 -14.29 14.37 -12.28
C ILE A 314 -15.13 15.44 -12.97
N GLU A 315 -14.49 16.31 -13.76
CA GLU A 315 -15.14 17.45 -14.40
C GLU A 315 -14.72 17.57 -15.87
N ASN A 316 -15.70 17.72 -16.76
CA ASN A 316 -15.48 18.00 -18.19
C ASN A 316 -14.62 16.95 -18.92
N CYS A 317 -14.81 15.67 -18.59
CA CYS A 317 -14.09 14.57 -19.26
C CYS A 317 -14.95 13.93 -20.37
N SER A 318 -14.36 13.12 -21.24
CA SER A 318 -15.17 12.29 -22.16
C SER A 318 -15.65 11.02 -21.45
N VAL A 319 -14.76 10.37 -20.71
CA VAL A 319 -15.05 9.23 -19.82
C VAL A 319 -14.48 9.52 -18.43
N GLY A 320 -15.25 9.22 -17.38
CA GLY A 320 -14.75 9.30 -16.01
C GLY A 320 -13.83 8.14 -15.68
N LEU A 321 -14.40 6.97 -15.38
CA LEU A 321 -13.67 5.72 -15.14
C LEU A 321 -13.93 4.73 -16.28
N ASP A 322 -12.88 4.30 -16.97
CA ASP A 322 -12.94 3.16 -17.89
C ASP A 322 -12.33 1.92 -17.21
N MET A 323 -13.19 0.97 -16.86
CA MET A 323 -12.85 -0.34 -16.30
C MET A 323 -13.23 -1.48 -17.26
N SER A 324 -13.29 -1.19 -18.57
CA SER A 324 -13.72 -2.16 -19.61
C SER A 324 -12.58 -2.93 -20.27
N SER A 325 -11.37 -2.86 -19.69
CA SER A 325 -10.17 -3.54 -20.22
C SER A 325 -10.40 -5.04 -20.37
N GLY A 326 -9.91 -5.60 -21.49
CA GLY A 326 -10.11 -6.99 -21.87
C GLY A 326 -11.46 -7.31 -22.52
N GLY A 327 -12.43 -6.38 -22.47
CA GLY A 327 -13.77 -6.59 -23.03
C GLY A 327 -14.56 -7.66 -22.28
N SER A 328 -15.75 -7.99 -22.77
CA SER A 328 -16.66 -8.90 -22.04
C SER A 328 -16.18 -10.35 -22.00
N ASP A 329 -15.30 -10.77 -22.92
CA ASP A 329 -14.88 -12.18 -23.01
C ASP A 329 -13.64 -12.50 -22.16
N ASN A 330 -12.91 -11.48 -21.69
CA ASN A 330 -11.68 -11.66 -20.90
C ASN A 330 -11.40 -10.40 -20.05
N GLN A 331 -12.34 -10.04 -19.18
CA GLN A 331 -12.22 -8.86 -18.33
C GLN A 331 -10.93 -8.92 -17.50
N ALA A 332 -10.13 -7.85 -17.59
CA ALA A 332 -8.86 -7.75 -16.87
C ALA A 332 -8.99 -7.03 -15.51
N VAL A 333 -10.09 -6.31 -15.30
CA VAL A 333 -10.39 -5.62 -14.05
C VAL A 333 -11.25 -6.53 -13.19
N GLY A 334 -10.81 -6.84 -11.98
CA GLY A 334 -11.52 -7.72 -11.07
C GLY A 334 -12.69 -6.99 -10.41
N SER A 335 -12.39 -6.07 -9.49
CA SER A 335 -13.42 -5.39 -8.71
C SER A 335 -13.11 -3.95 -8.33
N MET A 336 -14.18 -3.15 -8.22
CA MET A 336 -14.06 -1.70 -8.06
C MET A 336 -15.07 -1.14 -7.05
N THR A 337 -14.58 -0.44 -6.03
CA THR A 337 -15.40 0.31 -5.07
C THR A 337 -15.23 1.81 -5.32
N PHE A 338 -16.31 2.52 -5.66
CA PHE A 338 -16.26 3.95 -5.98
C PHE A 338 -17.30 4.73 -5.16
N ILE A 339 -16.85 5.45 -4.13
CA ILE A 339 -17.73 6.04 -3.12
C ILE A 339 -17.48 7.52 -2.85
N ASP A 340 -18.47 8.20 -2.29
CA ASP A 340 -18.38 9.61 -1.83
C ASP A 340 -17.87 10.58 -2.91
N SER A 341 -18.20 10.32 -4.17
CA SER A 341 -17.55 10.92 -5.34
C SER A 341 -18.54 11.71 -6.18
N SER A 342 -18.03 12.53 -7.11
CA SER A 342 -18.86 13.31 -8.02
C SER A 342 -18.26 13.37 -9.42
N ILE A 343 -19.10 13.14 -10.43
CA ILE A 343 -18.74 13.23 -11.85
C ILE A 343 -19.68 14.26 -12.49
N SER A 344 -19.10 15.24 -13.18
CA SER A 344 -19.87 16.31 -13.81
C SER A 344 -19.41 16.66 -15.21
N ASN A 345 -20.36 17.09 -16.05
CA ASN A 345 -20.14 17.52 -17.44
C ASN A 345 -19.33 16.50 -18.27
N THR A 346 -19.56 15.22 -18.02
CA THR A 346 -18.79 14.12 -18.61
C THR A 346 -19.71 13.26 -19.48
N GLY A 347 -19.22 12.81 -20.64
CA GLY A 347 -20.03 12.04 -21.59
C GLY A 347 -20.52 10.70 -21.02
N VAL A 348 -19.59 9.90 -20.48
CA VAL A 348 -19.87 8.64 -19.77
C VAL A 348 -19.20 8.68 -18.41
N GLY A 349 -19.97 8.47 -17.34
CA GLY A 349 -19.44 8.45 -15.98
C GLY A 349 -18.47 7.29 -15.77
N ILE A 350 -18.99 6.06 -15.83
CA ILE A 350 -18.23 4.82 -15.66
C ILE A 350 -18.54 3.90 -16.84
N LYS A 351 -17.50 3.32 -17.44
CA LYS A 351 -17.60 2.36 -18.54
C LYS A 351 -17.07 1.01 -18.07
N THR A 352 -17.87 -0.04 -18.23
CA THR A 352 -17.56 -1.41 -17.80
C THR A 352 -17.85 -2.40 -18.94
N ALA A 353 -17.14 -3.52 -18.93
CA ALA A 353 -17.36 -4.63 -19.86
C ALA A 353 -18.30 -5.71 -19.29
N PHE A 354 -18.83 -5.51 -18.07
CA PHE A 354 -19.71 -6.46 -17.41
C PHE A 354 -21.03 -6.63 -18.16
N GLY A 355 -21.50 -7.87 -18.23
CA GLY A 355 -22.77 -8.22 -18.85
C GLY A 355 -23.23 -9.63 -18.45
N PRO A 356 -24.42 -10.06 -18.90
CA PRO A 356 -24.98 -11.36 -18.49
C PRO A 356 -24.12 -12.58 -18.83
N ASN A 357 -23.20 -12.44 -19.80
CA ASN A 357 -22.33 -13.51 -20.28
C ASN A 357 -20.84 -13.15 -20.17
N SER A 358 -20.49 -12.07 -19.45
CA SER A 358 -19.09 -11.66 -19.34
C SER A 358 -18.25 -12.73 -18.63
N GLN A 359 -16.98 -12.82 -19.02
CA GLN A 359 -16.01 -13.75 -18.47
C GLN A 359 -14.78 -12.97 -17.98
N PRO A 360 -14.18 -13.39 -16.86
CA PRO A 360 -14.73 -14.31 -15.86
C PRO A 360 -16.07 -13.82 -15.25
N PRO A 361 -16.92 -14.70 -14.69
CA PRO A 361 -18.28 -14.33 -14.29
C PRO A 361 -18.38 -13.26 -13.21
N ALA A 362 -17.45 -13.25 -12.25
CA ALA A 362 -17.43 -12.26 -11.17
C ALA A 362 -16.55 -11.03 -11.49
N ALA A 363 -15.76 -11.09 -12.57
CA ALA A 363 -14.92 -10.00 -13.02
C ALA A 363 -15.72 -8.76 -13.43
N GLY A 364 -15.08 -7.60 -13.35
CA GLY A 364 -15.73 -6.32 -13.58
C GLY A 364 -16.76 -5.95 -12.51
N SER A 365 -16.67 -6.54 -11.30
CA SER A 365 -17.54 -6.19 -10.18
C SER A 365 -17.42 -4.71 -9.83
N LEU A 366 -18.54 -4.05 -9.56
CA LEU A 366 -18.58 -2.61 -9.28
C LEU A 366 -19.57 -2.31 -8.16
N ILE A 367 -19.14 -1.50 -7.19
CA ILE A 367 -19.98 -0.92 -6.15
C ILE A 367 -19.86 0.60 -6.21
N LEU A 368 -21.01 1.28 -6.31
CA LEU A 368 -21.17 2.71 -6.18
C LEU A 368 -21.95 3.02 -4.91
N GLU A 369 -21.47 3.96 -4.10
CA GLU A 369 -22.23 4.46 -2.95
C GLU A 369 -21.98 5.96 -2.72
N ASN A 370 -23.05 6.74 -2.60
CA ASN A 370 -23.00 8.20 -2.43
C ASN A 370 -22.23 8.89 -3.57
N VAL A 371 -22.68 8.68 -4.82
CA VAL A 371 -22.03 9.22 -6.02
C VAL A 371 -22.96 10.16 -6.78
N ASP A 372 -22.50 11.38 -7.04
CA ASP A 372 -23.25 12.39 -7.79
C ASP A 372 -22.88 12.38 -9.28
N PHE A 373 -23.89 12.32 -10.16
CA PHE A 373 -23.73 12.48 -11.60
C PHE A 373 -24.46 13.73 -12.07
N ASN A 374 -23.74 14.80 -12.41
CA ASN A 374 -24.31 16.11 -12.75
C ASN A 374 -24.01 16.50 -14.20
N ASN A 375 -25.02 16.62 -15.07
CA ASN A 375 -24.80 16.80 -16.51
C ASN A 375 -23.94 15.67 -17.10
N VAL A 376 -24.28 14.44 -16.72
CA VAL A 376 -23.68 13.19 -17.21
C VAL A 376 -24.84 12.34 -17.72
N PRO A 377 -25.02 12.15 -19.04
CA PRO A 377 -26.19 11.44 -19.56
C PRO A 377 -26.17 9.94 -19.22
N ILE A 378 -24.99 9.31 -19.17
CA ILE A 378 -24.81 7.89 -18.86
C ILE A 378 -23.93 7.77 -17.61
N ALA A 379 -24.51 7.38 -16.47
CA ALA A 379 -23.74 7.15 -15.25
C ALA A 379 -22.91 5.88 -15.36
N VAL A 380 -23.51 4.77 -15.80
CA VAL A 380 -22.82 3.50 -16.07
C VAL A 380 -23.16 3.01 -17.47
N GLN A 381 -22.15 2.87 -18.31
CA GLN A 381 -22.21 2.21 -19.62
C GLN A 381 -21.66 0.79 -19.49
N GLY A 382 -22.50 -0.21 -19.73
CA GLY A 382 -22.12 -1.62 -19.71
C GLY A 382 -21.62 -2.15 -21.06
N ALA A 383 -21.49 -3.47 -21.13
CA ALA A 383 -21.07 -4.19 -22.33
C ALA A 383 -21.84 -3.75 -23.59
N THR A 384 -21.17 -3.70 -24.74
CA THR A 384 -21.76 -3.35 -26.05
C THR A 384 -22.40 -1.94 -26.11
N GLY A 385 -22.05 -1.05 -25.17
CA GLY A 385 -22.53 0.34 -25.14
C GLY A 385 -23.92 0.51 -24.52
N VAL A 386 -24.45 -0.51 -23.86
CA VAL A 386 -25.74 -0.44 -23.16
C VAL A 386 -25.65 0.54 -21.99
N THR A 387 -26.70 1.33 -21.75
CA THR A 387 -26.79 2.15 -20.54
C THR A 387 -27.37 1.32 -19.40
N ASP A 388 -26.52 0.95 -18.45
CA ASP A 388 -26.90 0.15 -17.27
C ASP A 388 -27.41 1.02 -16.12
N LEU A 389 -26.94 2.27 -16.04
CA LEU A 389 -27.46 3.28 -15.11
C LEU A 389 -27.55 4.64 -15.82
N GLN A 390 -28.76 5.20 -15.84
CA GLN A 390 -29.01 6.56 -16.33
C GLN A 390 -28.31 7.57 -15.41
N GLY A 391 -27.70 8.61 -15.97
CA GLY A 391 -27.05 9.65 -15.17
C GLY A 391 -27.97 10.80 -14.79
N ASN A 392 -27.39 11.97 -14.54
CA ASN A 392 -28.10 13.17 -14.04
C ASN A 392 -28.87 12.93 -12.74
N THR A 393 -28.29 12.14 -11.84
CA THR A 393 -28.89 11.77 -10.56
C THR A 393 -27.83 11.63 -9.48
N HIS A 394 -28.26 11.77 -8.24
CA HIS A 394 -27.53 11.26 -7.09
C HIS A 394 -27.78 9.75 -6.98
N VAL A 395 -26.72 8.96 -6.88
CA VAL A 395 -26.77 7.50 -6.68
C VAL A 395 -26.44 7.20 -5.23
N THR A 396 -27.46 6.82 -4.46
CA THR A 396 -27.29 6.45 -3.05
C THR A 396 -26.47 5.17 -2.92
N ALA A 397 -26.88 4.09 -3.60
CA ALA A 397 -26.06 2.90 -3.82
C ALA A 397 -26.50 2.12 -5.07
N TRP A 398 -25.54 1.53 -5.77
CA TRP A 398 -25.76 0.70 -6.96
C TRP A 398 -24.59 -0.26 -7.11
N GLY A 399 -24.79 -1.43 -7.70
CA GLY A 399 -23.67 -2.29 -8.02
C GLY A 399 -23.97 -3.35 -9.07
N GLN A 400 -22.93 -4.12 -9.39
CA GLN A 400 -22.99 -5.29 -10.25
C GLN A 400 -21.98 -6.35 -9.78
N GLY A 401 -22.29 -7.63 -10.02
CA GLY A 401 -21.42 -8.77 -9.69
C GLY A 401 -22.18 -9.88 -8.97
N HIS A 402 -21.45 -10.66 -8.17
CA HIS A 402 -22.04 -11.67 -7.28
C HIS A 402 -22.34 -11.11 -5.89
N SER A 403 -23.47 -11.50 -5.32
CA SER A 403 -23.88 -11.09 -3.96
C SER A 403 -24.28 -12.26 -3.06
N TYR A 404 -24.03 -12.07 -1.77
CA TYR A 404 -24.37 -12.96 -0.67
C TYR A 404 -25.09 -12.15 0.42
N THR A 405 -26.41 -12.32 0.55
CA THR A 405 -27.25 -11.52 1.47
C THR A 405 -28.24 -12.35 2.30
N PRO A 406 -27.76 -13.19 3.24
CA PRO A 406 -26.37 -13.65 3.42
C PRO A 406 -26.04 -14.85 2.50
N ASN A 407 -27.05 -15.42 1.82
CA ASN A 407 -26.88 -16.55 0.92
C ASN A 407 -26.62 -16.09 -0.52
N GLY A 408 -25.90 -16.90 -1.29
CA GLY A 408 -25.53 -16.61 -2.66
C GLY A 408 -24.93 -17.82 -3.39
N PRO A 409 -24.28 -17.62 -4.55
CA PRO A 409 -24.15 -16.34 -5.24
C PRO A 409 -25.47 -15.93 -5.90
N ASN A 410 -25.83 -14.66 -5.83
CA ASN A 410 -26.84 -14.07 -6.69
C ASN A 410 -26.18 -13.10 -7.66
N ASN A 411 -26.36 -13.33 -8.95
CA ASN A 411 -26.03 -12.34 -9.98
C ASN A 411 -26.92 -11.12 -9.82
N PHE A 412 -26.33 -9.94 -9.63
CA PHE A 412 -27.06 -8.70 -9.55
C PHE A 412 -26.44 -7.61 -10.41
N LYS A 413 -27.30 -6.69 -10.84
CA LYS A 413 -26.94 -5.42 -11.46
C LYS A 413 -28.08 -4.44 -11.21
N GLY A 414 -27.85 -3.40 -10.42
CA GLY A 414 -28.91 -2.47 -10.04
C GLY A 414 -28.68 -1.76 -8.71
N THR A 415 -29.70 -1.02 -8.28
CA THR A 415 -29.73 -0.39 -6.96
C THR A 415 -29.62 -1.45 -5.86
N VAL A 416 -28.79 -1.16 -4.87
CA VAL A 416 -28.68 -1.95 -3.63
C VAL A 416 -29.02 -1.05 -2.44
N GLU A 417 -29.29 -1.65 -1.30
CA GLU A 417 -29.44 -0.88 -0.06
C GLU A 417 -28.05 -0.38 0.39
N ALA A 418 -27.92 0.93 0.58
CA ALA A 418 -26.69 1.54 1.07
C ALA A 418 -26.39 1.13 2.52
N VAL A 419 -25.12 1.16 2.88
CA VAL A 419 -24.67 0.98 4.26
C VAL A 419 -25.31 2.03 5.16
N ASN A 420 -25.84 1.60 6.31
CA ASN A 420 -26.32 2.50 7.34
C ASN A 420 -25.13 3.09 8.13
N ARG A 421 -24.47 4.09 7.56
CA ARG A 421 -23.21 4.61 8.10
C ARG A 421 -23.39 5.24 9.49
N PRO A 422 -22.71 4.75 10.53
CA PRO A 422 -22.75 5.34 11.87
C PRO A 422 -22.34 6.81 11.85
N ALA A 423 -23.14 7.68 12.44
CA ALA A 423 -22.87 9.13 12.44
C ALA A 423 -21.49 9.52 13.00
N SER A 424 -20.93 8.71 13.90
CA SER A 424 -19.58 8.91 14.43
C SER A 424 -18.46 8.75 13.39
N LEU A 425 -18.72 8.02 12.30
CA LEU A 425 -17.76 7.80 11.22
C LEU A 425 -17.80 8.90 10.15
N LEU A 426 -18.73 9.85 10.26
CA LEU A 426 -19.09 10.78 9.19
C LEU A 426 -18.63 12.22 9.47
N GLN A 427 -18.38 12.96 8.39
CA GLN A 427 -18.28 14.41 8.38
C GLN A 427 -19.68 15.05 8.28
N GLY A 428 -19.76 16.37 8.44
CA GLY A 428 -21.04 17.11 8.40
C GLY A 428 -21.80 17.03 7.08
N ASN A 429 -21.17 16.58 6.00
CA ASN A 429 -21.78 16.34 4.68
C ASN A 429 -22.27 14.88 4.48
N GLY A 430 -22.17 14.02 5.49
CA GLY A 430 -22.57 12.61 5.43
C GLY A 430 -21.57 11.66 4.77
N ARG A 431 -20.41 12.16 4.30
CA ARG A 431 -19.29 11.33 3.81
C ARG A 431 -18.49 10.79 4.99
N TYR A 432 -17.77 9.69 4.79
CA TYR A 432 -16.85 9.22 5.82
C TYR A 432 -15.77 10.26 6.13
N TYR A 433 -15.33 10.30 7.38
CA TYR A 433 -14.21 11.14 7.78
C TYR A 433 -12.92 10.72 7.07
N THR A 434 -12.32 11.68 6.37
CA THR A 434 -10.99 11.57 5.79
C THR A 434 -10.11 12.70 6.30
N ARG A 435 -8.81 12.41 6.42
CA ARG A 435 -7.78 13.40 6.74
C ARG A 435 -6.44 12.93 6.17
N SER A 436 -5.80 13.77 5.38
CA SER A 436 -4.46 13.51 4.85
C SER A 436 -3.37 13.69 5.89
N LYS A 437 -2.24 13.02 5.64
CA LYS A 437 -1.03 13.11 6.45
C LYS A 437 -0.67 14.58 6.71
N PRO A 438 -0.63 15.03 7.97
CA PRO A 438 -0.24 16.39 8.29
C PRO A 438 1.23 16.61 7.95
N GLN A 439 1.52 17.71 7.24
CA GLN A 439 2.89 18.09 6.89
C GLN A 439 3.40 19.26 7.76
N TYR A 440 2.52 19.82 8.59
CA TYR A 440 2.82 20.93 9.51
C TYR A 440 3.37 22.17 8.79
N GLU A 441 2.91 22.41 7.56
CA GLU A 441 3.37 23.50 6.69
C GLU A 441 3.10 24.90 7.26
N GLN A 442 2.16 25.02 8.20
CA GLN A 442 1.86 26.25 8.92
C GLN A 442 2.73 26.45 10.17
N HIS A 443 3.53 25.45 10.56
CA HIS A 443 4.43 25.54 11.71
C HIS A 443 5.81 26.04 11.31
N SER A 444 6.44 26.77 12.22
CA SER A 444 7.81 27.24 12.09
C SER A 444 8.78 26.32 12.82
N LEU A 445 10.08 26.44 12.53
CA LEU A 445 11.11 25.59 13.15
C LEU A 445 11.08 25.59 14.70
N LYS A 446 10.69 26.70 15.34
CA LYS A 446 10.61 26.80 16.81
C LYS A 446 9.58 25.87 17.45
N ASP A 447 8.60 25.42 16.64
CA ASP A 447 7.51 24.53 17.06
C ASP A 447 7.96 23.07 17.06
N PHE A 448 9.18 22.78 16.62
CA PHE A 448 9.78 21.45 16.58
C PHE A 448 10.83 21.27 17.68
N VAL A 449 11.03 20.01 18.06
CA VAL A 449 12.17 19.54 18.83
C VAL A 449 12.69 18.24 18.24
N SER A 450 14.02 18.07 18.18
CA SER A 450 14.66 16.84 17.71
C SER A 450 14.77 15.80 18.83
N ALA A 451 14.55 14.52 18.52
CA ALA A 451 14.78 13.43 19.47
C ALA A 451 16.26 13.35 19.90
N ARG A 452 17.18 13.62 18.97
CA ARG A 452 18.64 13.61 19.22
C ARG A 452 19.08 14.75 20.13
N ASP A 453 18.42 15.90 20.10
CA ASP A 453 18.70 17.00 21.03
C ASP A 453 18.36 16.64 22.51
N TYR A 454 17.57 15.59 22.73
CA TYR A 454 17.28 15.02 24.06
C TYR A 454 18.19 13.83 24.43
N GLY A 455 19.15 13.48 23.57
CA GLY A 455 20.17 12.47 23.82
C GLY A 455 19.89 11.08 23.25
N ALA A 456 18.82 10.92 22.47
CA ALA A 456 18.57 9.66 21.75
C ALA A 456 19.61 9.52 20.63
N THR A 457 20.28 8.37 20.53
CA THR A 457 21.39 8.17 19.57
C THR A 457 20.93 7.55 18.27
N GLY A 458 19.83 6.79 18.25
CA GLY A 458 19.29 6.14 17.06
C GLY A 458 20.34 5.35 16.29
N ASP A 459 21.30 4.76 16.99
CA ASP A 459 22.49 4.11 16.41
C ASP A 459 22.33 2.59 16.26
N GLY A 460 21.16 2.03 16.60
CA GLY A 460 20.87 0.60 16.52
C GLY A 460 21.46 -0.24 17.65
N HIS A 461 22.13 0.36 18.64
CA HIS A 461 22.87 -0.34 19.69
C HIS A 461 22.64 0.22 21.11
N THR A 462 22.62 1.54 21.25
CA THR A 462 22.44 2.23 22.52
C THR A 462 20.98 2.16 22.96
N ASP A 463 20.76 1.90 24.25
CA ASP A 463 19.42 1.90 24.85
C ASP A 463 18.87 3.33 24.94
N ASP A 464 18.04 3.70 23.97
CA ASP A 464 17.45 5.02 23.81
C ASP A 464 16.16 5.22 24.61
N THR A 465 15.71 4.20 25.34
CA THR A 465 14.42 4.19 26.05
C THR A 465 14.18 5.48 26.85
N THR A 466 15.16 5.85 27.69
CA THR A 466 15.03 7.02 28.58
C THR A 466 15.06 8.34 27.79
N ALA A 467 15.96 8.45 26.82
CA ALA A 467 16.14 9.68 26.05
C ALA A 467 14.96 9.93 25.11
N LEU A 468 14.49 8.88 24.42
CA LEU A 468 13.33 8.95 23.54
C LEU A 468 12.04 9.24 24.32
N GLN A 469 11.81 8.56 25.46
CA GLN A 469 10.65 8.84 26.30
C GLN A 469 10.65 10.29 26.81
N ARG A 470 11.83 10.81 27.18
CA ARG A 470 11.98 12.21 27.58
C ARG A 470 11.64 13.17 26.43
N ALA A 471 12.14 12.92 25.23
CA ALA A 471 11.86 13.74 24.05
C ALA A 471 10.35 13.82 23.76
N ILE A 472 9.65 12.68 23.77
CA ILE A 472 8.21 12.58 23.56
C ILE A 472 7.43 13.35 24.63
N THR A 473 7.79 13.15 25.90
CA THR A 473 7.08 13.76 27.04
C THR A 473 7.25 15.29 27.04
N GLU A 474 8.47 15.77 26.78
CA GLU A 474 8.79 17.19 26.74
C GLU A 474 8.16 17.89 25.53
N ALA A 475 8.17 17.25 24.35
CA ALA A 475 7.48 17.78 23.17
C ALA A 475 5.98 17.96 23.45
N ALA A 476 5.32 16.94 24.00
CA ALA A 476 3.90 17.00 24.35
C ALA A 476 3.62 18.09 25.40
N ALA A 477 4.42 18.15 26.48
CA ALA A 477 4.25 19.14 27.55
C ALA A 477 4.43 20.60 27.05
N GLN A 478 5.28 20.80 26.05
CA GLN A 478 5.53 22.11 25.43
C GLN A 478 4.57 22.41 24.26
N ASN A 479 3.65 21.49 23.94
CA ASN A 479 2.81 21.54 22.74
C ASN A 479 3.62 21.76 21.45
N LYS A 480 4.73 21.02 21.32
CA LYS A 480 5.61 21.00 20.16
C LYS A 480 5.48 19.70 19.39
N ILE A 481 5.97 19.72 18.15
CA ILE A 481 6.07 18.55 17.30
C ILE A 481 7.43 17.90 17.54
N LEU A 482 7.44 16.62 17.89
CA LEU A 482 8.67 15.85 17.95
C LEU A 482 9.09 15.46 16.54
N PHE A 483 10.27 15.91 16.13
CA PHE A 483 10.98 15.38 14.98
C PHE A 483 11.83 14.19 15.43
N LEU A 484 11.43 13.00 15.02
CA LEU A 484 12.20 11.78 15.23
C LEU A 484 13.22 11.70 14.11
N ASP A 485 14.44 12.20 14.37
CA ASP A 485 15.55 12.15 13.41
C ASP A 485 15.78 10.72 12.92
N HIS A 486 16.31 10.53 11.70
CA HIS A 486 16.46 9.17 11.18
C HIS A 486 17.42 8.34 12.05
N GLY A 487 17.06 7.08 12.27
CA GLY A 487 17.84 6.15 13.08
C GLY A 487 17.02 4.96 13.56
N ASP A 488 17.74 4.02 14.17
CA ASP A 488 17.20 2.83 14.80
C ASP A 488 17.37 2.95 16.31
N TYR A 489 16.27 3.30 17.00
CA TYR A 489 16.24 3.61 18.41
C TYR A 489 15.94 2.33 19.21
N ILE A 490 16.96 1.73 19.82
CA ILE A 490 16.76 0.54 20.65
C ILE A 490 16.00 0.93 21.92
N VAL A 491 14.89 0.26 22.18
CA VAL A 491 14.10 0.43 23.40
C VAL A 491 13.97 -0.89 24.14
N ARG A 492 14.10 -0.86 25.47
CA ARG A 492 14.06 -2.04 26.34
C ARG A 492 12.85 -2.11 27.25
N THR A 493 12.05 -1.06 27.29
CA THR A 493 10.72 -1.03 27.92
C THR A 493 9.79 -0.19 27.05
N THR A 494 8.49 -0.30 27.30
CA THR A 494 7.44 0.46 26.61
C THR A 494 7.77 1.95 26.49
N ILE A 495 7.62 2.48 25.28
CA ILE A 495 7.57 3.91 24.99
C ILE A 495 6.12 4.36 25.02
N ARG A 496 5.80 5.26 25.95
CA ARG A 496 4.47 5.86 26.07
C ARG A 496 4.39 7.16 25.27
N ILE A 497 3.39 7.24 24.40
CA ILE A 497 3.00 8.46 23.69
C ILE A 497 1.77 9.04 24.40
N PRO A 498 1.88 10.17 25.13
CA PRO A 498 0.76 10.77 25.83
C PRO A 498 -0.26 11.42 24.86
N ALA A 499 -1.49 11.65 25.35
CA ALA A 499 -2.45 12.46 24.60
C ALA A 499 -1.89 13.86 24.26
N GLY A 500 -2.21 14.35 23.06
CA GLY A 500 -1.74 15.64 22.53
C GLY A 500 -0.40 15.57 21.81
N SER A 501 0.28 14.41 21.80
CA SER A 501 1.54 14.25 21.07
C SER A 501 1.38 14.40 19.55
N ARG A 502 2.34 15.10 18.94
CA ARG A 502 2.54 15.19 17.49
C ARG A 502 3.97 14.73 17.18
N ILE A 503 4.13 13.66 16.42
CA ILE A 503 5.43 13.05 16.11
C ILE A 503 5.54 12.83 14.61
N VAL A 504 6.63 13.30 14.01
CA VAL A 504 6.98 13.07 12.59
C VAL A 504 8.40 12.54 12.50
N GLY A 505 8.60 11.45 11.77
CA GLY A 505 9.93 10.92 11.51
C GLY A 505 10.63 11.54 10.32
N GLU A 506 11.96 11.54 10.35
CA GLU A 506 12.80 11.75 9.18
C GLU A 506 12.84 10.43 8.40
N THR A 507 12.16 10.42 7.25
CA THR A 507 11.84 9.26 6.41
C THR A 507 11.02 8.18 7.10
N TYR A 508 11.65 7.14 7.62
CA TYR A 508 11.01 6.05 8.36
C TYR A 508 11.94 5.64 9.51
N SER A 509 11.97 6.47 10.54
CA SER A 509 12.75 6.19 11.76
C SER A 509 12.21 4.96 12.47
N VAL A 510 13.06 4.16 13.11
CA VAL A 510 12.66 2.86 13.66
C VAL A 510 12.72 2.90 15.19
N ILE A 511 11.60 2.65 15.87
CA ILE A 511 11.58 2.31 17.30
C ILE A 511 11.72 0.80 17.39
N LEU A 512 12.89 0.33 17.85
CA LEU A 512 13.32 -1.06 17.75
C LEU A 512 13.37 -1.71 19.13
N SER A 513 12.43 -2.62 19.42
CA SER A 513 12.41 -3.32 20.71
C SER A 513 13.54 -4.34 20.85
N GLN A 514 14.14 -4.39 22.04
CA GLN A 514 15.16 -5.35 22.42
C GLN A 514 15.03 -5.72 23.91
N GLY A 515 15.41 -6.94 24.28
CA GLY A 515 15.62 -7.33 25.66
C GLY A 515 14.43 -8.03 26.31
N SER A 516 14.54 -8.28 27.62
CA SER A 516 13.65 -9.24 28.30
C SER A 516 12.22 -8.75 28.50
N SER A 517 11.98 -7.43 28.52
CA SER A 517 10.65 -6.85 28.80
C SER A 517 9.61 -7.24 27.76
N PHE A 518 10.04 -7.48 26.52
CA PHE A 518 9.16 -7.89 25.43
C PHE A 518 9.35 -9.36 25.03
N ASN A 519 10.07 -10.16 25.83
CA ASN A 519 10.34 -11.56 25.52
C ASN A 519 9.58 -12.53 26.43
N ASN A 520 8.31 -12.25 26.72
CA ASN A 520 7.43 -13.12 27.48
C ASN A 520 6.00 -13.16 26.89
N MET A 521 5.63 -14.27 26.24
CA MET A 521 4.32 -14.42 25.60
C MET A 521 3.17 -14.60 26.60
N ASP A 522 3.46 -14.99 27.85
CA ASP A 522 2.46 -15.09 28.92
C ASP A 522 2.15 -13.72 29.55
N SER A 523 2.97 -12.71 29.26
CA SER A 523 2.80 -11.33 29.74
C SER A 523 3.28 -10.34 28.68
N PRO A 524 2.58 -10.28 27.52
CA PRO A 524 2.99 -9.42 26.42
C PRO A 524 2.97 -7.95 26.85
N GLN A 525 3.89 -7.16 26.29
CA GLN A 525 4.06 -5.75 26.59
C GLN A 525 4.04 -4.92 25.30
N PRO A 526 3.41 -3.73 25.30
CA PRO A 526 3.46 -2.83 24.17
C PRO A 526 4.86 -2.23 24.00
N VAL A 527 5.41 -2.25 22.79
CA VAL A 527 6.61 -1.49 22.44
C VAL A 527 6.28 0.00 22.43
N VAL A 528 5.23 0.37 21.70
CA VAL A 528 4.65 1.72 21.72
C VAL A 528 3.24 1.66 22.30
N GLN A 529 3.04 2.37 23.41
CA GLN A 529 1.74 2.53 24.06
C GLN A 529 1.21 3.96 23.81
N VAL A 530 0.15 4.07 23.00
CA VAL A 530 -0.50 5.35 22.67
C VAL A 530 -1.62 5.63 23.66
N GLY A 531 -1.37 6.58 24.55
CA GLY A 531 -2.21 6.89 25.70
C GLY A 531 -2.26 5.77 26.73
N THR A 532 -3.02 5.99 27.79
CA THR A 532 -3.36 4.97 28.79
C THR A 532 -4.84 4.69 28.83
N ARG A 533 -5.22 3.54 29.38
CA ARG A 533 -6.62 3.14 29.50
C ARG A 533 -7.45 4.25 30.17
N GLY A 534 -8.47 4.73 29.47
CA GLY A 534 -9.36 5.80 29.94
C GLY A 534 -8.85 7.23 29.72
N GLU A 535 -7.65 7.41 29.16
CA GLU A 535 -7.11 8.72 28.79
C GLU A 535 -7.87 9.27 27.57
N THR A 536 -8.28 10.53 27.64
CA THR A 536 -8.97 11.24 26.56
C THR A 536 -8.02 12.19 25.87
N GLY A 537 -8.14 12.30 24.55
CA GLY A 537 -7.35 13.19 23.71
C GLY A 537 -6.99 12.48 22.42
N SER A 538 -6.16 13.13 21.60
CA SER A 538 -5.75 12.60 20.30
C SER A 538 -4.23 12.71 20.11
N VAL A 539 -3.70 11.96 19.16
CA VAL A 539 -2.31 12.08 18.68
C VAL A 539 -2.25 12.25 17.17
N GLU A 540 -1.14 12.79 16.68
CA GLU A 540 -0.81 12.81 15.25
C GLU A 540 0.56 12.19 15.06
N LEU A 541 0.62 11.05 14.37
CA LEU A 541 1.83 10.23 14.23
C LEU A 541 2.11 10.01 12.75
N SER A 542 3.34 10.27 12.29
CA SER A 542 3.70 10.04 10.89
C SER A 542 5.15 9.68 10.63
N ASP A 543 5.39 8.97 9.53
CA ASP A 543 6.72 8.73 8.94
C ASP A 543 7.70 7.95 9.87
N PHE A 544 7.23 6.89 10.55
CA PHE A 544 8.10 6.02 11.37
C PHE A 544 7.63 4.56 11.42
N ILE A 545 8.51 3.68 11.90
CA ILE A 545 8.30 2.24 12.00
C ILE A 545 8.47 1.79 13.45
N VAL A 546 7.65 0.86 13.91
CA VAL A 546 7.89 0.09 15.15
C VAL A 546 8.30 -1.32 14.77
N SER A 547 9.33 -1.85 15.44
CA SER A 547 9.97 -3.10 15.05
C SER A 547 10.55 -3.87 16.25
N THR A 548 11.08 -5.06 15.98
CA THR A 548 11.65 -5.98 16.96
C THR A 548 13.03 -6.46 16.53
N GLN A 549 13.92 -6.67 17.50
CA GLN A 549 15.25 -7.24 17.29
C GLN A 549 15.39 -8.60 17.96
N GLY A 550 15.60 -9.63 17.14
CA GLY A 550 15.71 -11.03 17.55
C GLY A 550 14.42 -11.55 18.18
N GLN A 551 14.55 -12.51 19.09
CA GLN A 551 13.41 -13.08 19.80
C GLN A 551 12.75 -12.05 20.74
N GLN A 552 11.53 -11.64 20.40
CA GLN A 552 10.68 -10.73 21.20
C GLN A 552 9.25 -11.30 21.29
N GLN A 553 9.11 -12.51 21.82
CA GLN A 553 7.86 -13.30 21.78
C GLN A 553 6.65 -12.66 22.50
N GLY A 554 6.87 -11.64 23.31
CA GLY A 554 5.86 -10.87 24.03
C GLY A 554 5.67 -9.44 23.51
N ALA A 555 6.29 -9.05 22.38
CA ALA A 555 6.17 -7.70 21.86
C ALA A 555 4.82 -7.49 21.16
N THR A 556 4.01 -6.56 21.69
CA THR A 556 2.92 -5.94 20.93
C THR A 556 3.45 -4.64 20.34
N LEU A 557 3.59 -4.50 19.02
CA LEU A 557 4.25 -3.32 18.44
C LEU A 557 3.51 -2.03 18.83
N PHE A 558 2.18 -2.01 18.64
CA PHE A 558 1.32 -0.89 18.99
C PHE A 558 0.18 -1.29 19.93
N GLU A 559 -0.02 -0.53 21.01
CA GLU A 559 -1.25 -0.58 21.82
C GLU A 559 -1.89 0.80 21.86
N TYR A 560 -3.10 0.92 21.33
CA TYR A 560 -3.87 2.17 21.30
C TYR A 560 -4.97 2.16 22.38
N ASN A 561 -4.92 3.17 23.24
CA ASN A 561 -5.77 3.27 24.43
C ASN A 561 -6.67 4.51 24.46
N LEU A 562 -6.38 5.53 23.63
CA LEU A 562 -7.01 6.84 23.75
C LEU A 562 -8.50 6.80 23.40
N ILE A 563 -9.27 7.57 24.16
CA ILE A 563 -10.63 7.96 23.83
C ILE A 563 -10.55 9.28 23.07
N SER A 564 -10.48 9.18 21.73
CA SER A 564 -10.53 10.37 20.87
C SER A 564 -11.97 10.66 20.46
N ALA A 565 -12.33 11.95 20.41
CA ALA A 565 -13.64 12.36 19.90
C ALA A 565 -13.70 12.19 18.38
N ALA A 566 -14.86 11.81 17.84
CA ALA A 566 -15.08 11.71 16.38
C ALA A 566 -14.76 13.00 15.61
N SER A 567 -14.92 14.17 16.25
CA SER A 567 -14.58 15.47 15.66
C SER A 567 -13.09 15.81 15.67
N SER A 568 -12.27 15.02 16.36
CA SER A 568 -10.82 15.18 16.48
C SER A 568 -10.18 13.82 16.78
N PRO A 569 -10.24 12.86 15.84
CA PRO A 569 -9.69 11.52 16.06
C PRO A 569 -8.16 11.57 16.19
N SER A 570 -7.59 10.56 16.86
CA SER A 570 -6.17 10.25 16.72
C SER A 570 -5.87 9.79 15.30
N GLY A 571 -4.67 10.06 14.79
CA GLY A 571 -4.29 9.60 13.46
C GLY A 571 -2.85 9.14 13.32
N LEU A 572 -2.67 8.09 12.52
CA LEU A 572 -1.40 7.49 12.12
C LEU A 572 -1.34 7.48 10.58
N TRP A 573 -0.32 8.11 10.01
CA TRP A 573 -0.10 8.19 8.55
C TRP A 573 1.31 7.77 8.19
N ASP A 574 1.48 6.79 7.30
CA ASP A 574 2.82 6.27 7.01
C ASP A 574 3.55 5.82 8.29
N VAL A 575 2.80 5.19 9.20
CA VAL A 575 3.33 4.57 10.41
C VAL A 575 3.18 3.07 10.26
N HIS A 576 4.28 2.35 10.23
CA HIS A 576 4.28 0.92 9.88
C HIS A 576 4.79 0.05 11.04
N GLY A 577 4.35 -1.21 11.07
CA GLY A 577 4.94 -2.27 11.87
C GLY A 577 5.77 -3.19 10.98
N ARG A 578 7.03 -3.44 11.33
CA ARG A 578 7.93 -4.30 10.54
C ARG A 578 8.61 -5.33 11.43
N VAL A 579 8.34 -6.61 11.26
CA VAL A 579 8.87 -7.69 12.12
C VAL A 579 9.83 -8.58 11.32
N GLY A 580 11.14 -8.40 11.54
CA GLY A 580 12.20 -9.16 10.85
C GLY A 580 12.49 -8.72 9.41
N GLY A 581 13.44 -9.41 8.75
CA GLY A 581 13.72 -9.23 7.32
C GLY A 581 14.54 -7.99 6.93
N PHE A 582 15.13 -7.25 7.88
CA PHE A 582 15.94 -6.05 7.59
C PHE A 582 17.25 -6.03 8.39
N ALA A 583 18.21 -5.23 7.95
CA ALA A 583 19.49 -5.05 8.66
C ALA A 583 19.27 -4.57 10.10
N GLY A 584 19.88 -5.23 11.07
CA GLY A 584 19.74 -4.89 12.49
C GLY A 584 18.56 -5.54 13.21
N SER A 585 17.67 -6.23 12.48
CA SER A 585 16.60 -7.03 13.09
C SER A 585 17.11 -8.29 13.78
N ASN A 586 18.28 -8.81 13.41
CA ASN A 586 18.76 -10.15 13.78
C ASN A 586 17.77 -11.28 13.43
N LEU A 587 16.96 -11.06 12.41
CA LEU A 587 15.89 -11.94 11.93
C LEU A 587 15.92 -11.99 10.39
N GLN A 588 17.12 -12.14 9.84
CA GLN A 588 17.41 -12.19 8.41
C GLN A 588 17.62 -13.64 7.97
N TYR A 589 17.92 -13.87 6.69
CA TYR A 589 18.08 -15.23 6.15
C TYR A 589 19.15 -16.06 6.88
N ALA A 590 20.19 -15.39 7.39
CA ALA A 590 21.24 -16.05 8.16
C ALA A 590 20.74 -16.66 9.48
N GLN A 591 19.68 -16.11 10.08
CA GLN A 591 19.10 -16.57 11.34
C GLN A 591 17.86 -17.42 11.12
N CYS A 592 16.99 -17.03 10.19
CA CYS A 592 15.64 -17.57 10.06
C CYS A 592 15.36 -18.07 8.64
N PRO A 593 16.17 -18.96 8.05
CA PRO A 593 15.93 -19.44 6.69
C PRO A 593 14.60 -20.20 6.57
N SER A 594 14.03 -20.23 5.37
CA SER A 594 12.93 -21.16 5.06
C SER A 594 13.41 -22.61 5.09
N THR A 595 12.58 -23.52 5.61
CA THR A 595 12.92 -24.95 5.74
C THR A 595 11.81 -25.89 5.24
N PRO A 596 11.36 -25.77 3.97
CA PRO A 596 10.21 -26.54 3.48
C PRO A 596 10.42 -28.06 3.49
N GLY A 597 11.68 -28.53 3.46
CA GLY A 597 12.02 -29.95 3.53
C GLY A 597 12.01 -30.55 4.95
N THR A 598 11.73 -29.75 5.98
CA THR A 598 11.68 -30.20 7.39
C THR A 598 10.28 -29.99 7.95
N THR A 599 9.66 -31.04 8.47
CA THR A 599 8.42 -30.90 9.24
C THR A 599 8.71 -30.21 10.57
N ILE A 600 8.04 -29.08 10.83
CA ILE A 600 8.20 -28.27 12.02
C ILE A 600 7.13 -28.62 13.05
N ASP A 601 7.56 -28.88 14.28
CA ASP A 601 6.74 -29.10 15.46
C ASP A 601 7.29 -28.31 16.66
N SER A 602 6.64 -28.43 17.82
CA SER A 602 7.03 -27.71 19.04
C SER A 602 8.44 -28.06 19.57
N GLY A 603 8.99 -29.20 19.16
CA GLY A 603 10.29 -29.70 19.59
C GLY A 603 11.46 -29.22 18.73
N ASN A 604 11.23 -28.86 17.46
CA ASN A 604 12.29 -28.43 16.54
C ASN A 604 12.11 -27.02 15.95
N LEU A 605 10.98 -26.35 16.18
CA LEU A 605 10.78 -24.95 15.77
C LEU A 605 11.90 -24.04 16.31
N ASP A 606 12.45 -23.18 15.46
CA ASP A 606 13.46 -22.21 15.87
C ASP A 606 12.83 -21.10 16.70
N ARG A 607 13.05 -21.20 18.01
CA ARG A 607 12.52 -20.23 18.96
C ARG A 607 13.12 -18.85 18.79
N ASN A 608 14.32 -18.72 18.21
CA ASN A 608 14.95 -17.42 18.01
C ASN A 608 14.19 -16.56 16.99
N CYS A 609 13.39 -17.20 16.12
CA CYS A 609 12.58 -16.54 15.11
C CYS A 609 11.16 -16.19 15.60
N ILE A 610 10.85 -16.37 16.90
CA ILE A 610 9.61 -15.89 17.52
C ILE A 610 9.77 -14.40 17.85
N ALA A 611 9.31 -13.57 16.92
CA ALA A 611 9.74 -12.19 16.80
C ALA A 611 8.73 -11.15 17.32
N ALA A 612 7.44 -11.51 17.46
CA ALA A 612 6.43 -10.61 18.02
C ALA A 612 5.22 -11.39 18.55
N PHE A 613 4.50 -10.81 19.52
CA PHE A 613 3.22 -11.32 19.98
C PHE A 613 2.05 -10.80 19.12
N MET A 614 2.08 -9.51 18.79
CA MET A 614 1.01 -8.83 18.05
C MET A 614 1.51 -7.58 17.31
N GLY A 615 0.95 -7.28 16.13
CA GLY A 615 1.18 -6.04 15.40
C GLY A 615 0.52 -4.84 16.07
N MET A 616 -0.82 -4.85 16.21
CA MET A 616 -1.56 -3.74 16.79
C MET A 616 -2.74 -4.21 17.65
N HIS A 617 -2.89 -3.60 18.82
CA HIS A 617 -4.04 -3.76 19.70
C HIS A 617 -4.79 -2.44 19.88
N ILE A 618 -6.03 -2.36 19.38
CA ILE A 618 -6.96 -1.29 19.69
C ILE A 618 -7.82 -1.78 20.86
N THR A 619 -7.57 -1.21 22.04
CA THR A 619 -8.12 -1.75 23.29
C THR A 619 -9.60 -1.44 23.49
N GLU A 620 -10.26 -2.19 24.38
CA GLU A 620 -11.71 -2.08 24.63
C GLU A 620 -12.22 -0.66 24.91
N SER A 621 -11.43 0.15 25.63
CA SER A 621 -11.83 1.51 25.99
C SER A 621 -11.52 2.56 24.94
N ALA A 622 -10.72 2.21 23.92
CA ALA A 622 -10.27 3.17 22.94
C ALA A 622 -11.40 3.62 22.01
N SER A 623 -11.25 4.77 21.35
CA SER A 623 -12.15 5.24 20.30
C SER A 623 -11.49 6.28 19.41
N GLY A 624 -12.05 6.51 18.22
CA GLY A 624 -11.65 7.62 17.35
C GLY A 624 -10.22 7.48 16.82
N LEU A 625 -9.92 6.37 16.13
CA LEU A 625 -8.60 6.12 15.55
C LEU A 625 -8.69 6.10 14.02
N TYR A 626 -7.85 6.92 13.38
CA TYR A 626 -7.70 7.00 11.93
C TYR A 626 -6.35 6.44 11.52
N LEU A 627 -6.35 5.36 10.75
CA LEU A 627 -5.14 4.76 10.17
C LEU A 627 -5.16 4.98 8.67
N GLU A 628 -4.07 5.50 8.11
CA GLU A 628 -3.92 5.69 6.67
C GLU A 628 -2.53 5.29 6.19
N ASN A 629 -2.48 4.43 5.18
CA ASN A 629 -1.24 3.83 4.70
C ASN A 629 -0.42 3.17 5.85
N VAL A 630 -1.09 2.37 6.67
CA VAL A 630 -0.47 1.62 7.76
C VAL A 630 -0.26 0.18 7.32
N TRP A 631 0.99 -0.28 7.36
CA TRP A 631 1.37 -1.63 6.97
C TRP A 631 1.93 -2.36 8.18
N LEU A 632 1.30 -3.48 8.58
CA LEU A 632 1.78 -4.39 9.61
C LEU A 632 2.32 -5.63 8.91
N TRP A 633 3.65 -5.74 8.82
CA TRP A 633 4.29 -6.79 8.04
C TRP A 633 5.19 -7.66 8.91
N THR A 634 4.95 -8.97 8.86
CA THR A 634 5.90 -9.96 9.35
C THR A 634 6.69 -10.49 8.17
N ALA A 635 8.02 -10.41 8.25
CA ALA A 635 8.84 -10.61 7.08
C ALA A 635 8.74 -12.02 6.49
N ASP A 636 8.33 -12.08 5.22
CA ASP A 636 8.30 -13.28 4.41
C ASP A 636 9.64 -13.51 3.66
N HIS A 637 10.44 -12.45 3.46
CA HIS A 637 11.76 -12.50 2.85
C HIS A 637 12.76 -11.51 3.48
N ASP A 638 14.05 -11.73 3.22
CA ASP A 638 15.15 -10.86 3.65
C ASP A 638 15.38 -9.73 2.64
N ILE A 639 15.06 -8.49 3.03
CA ILE A 639 15.14 -7.28 2.21
C ILE A 639 16.58 -6.92 1.85
N GLU A 640 17.58 -7.37 2.61
CA GLU A 640 18.98 -7.09 2.31
C GLU A 640 19.64 -8.22 1.51
N ASP A 641 18.95 -9.35 1.33
CA ASP A 641 19.47 -10.45 0.53
C ASP A 641 19.32 -10.15 -0.96
N PRO A 642 20.40 -10.17 -1.77
CA PRO A 642 20.30 -9.86 -3.19
C PRO A 642 19.38 -10.82 -3.97
N GLY A 643 19.15 -12.03 -3.45
CA GLY A 643 18.23 -13.00 -4.04
C GLY A 643 16.82 -12.95 -3.45
N LEU A 644 16.55 -12.02 -2.52
CA LEU A 644 15.28 -11.86 -1.80
C LEU A 644 14.77 -13.20 -1.25
N ARG A 645 15.69 -13.98 -0.67
CA ARG A 645 15.38 -15.31 -0.16
C ARG A 645 14.36 -15.23 0.97
N GLN A 646 13.39 -16.14 0.91
CA GLN A 646 12.32 -16.29 1.90
C GLN A 646 12.88 -16.71 3.27
N ILE A 647 12.21 -16.24 4.32
CA ILE A 647 12.55 -16.47 5.72
C ILE A 647 11.33 -16.93 6.53
N THR A 648 11.57 -17.61 7.65
CA THR A 648 10.51 -18.06 8.56
C THR A 648 10.52 -17.22 9.84
N ILE A 649 9.62 -16.24 9.93
CA ILE A 649 9.43 -15.42 11.13
C ILE A 649 8.07 -15.70 11.76
N TYR A 650 8.03 -15.89 13.07
CA TYR A 650 6.78 -16.12 13.81
C TYR A 650 6.36 -14.85 14.57
N ALA A 651 5.27 -14.25 14.11
CA ALA A 651 4.54 -13.20 14.83
C ALA A 651 3.09 -13.64 15.03
N GLY A 652 2.53 -13.46 16.22
CA GLY A 652 1.27 -14.11 16.59
C GLY A 652 0.04 -13.58 15.86
N ARG A 653 -0.22 -12.28 15.97
CA ARG A 653 -1.50 -11.64 15.62
C ARG A 653 -1.23 -10.34 14.86
N GLY A 654 -2.00 -10.03 13.83
CA GLY A 654 -1.89 -8.77 13.11
C GLY A 654 -2.52 -7.61 13.88
N LEU A 655 -3.66 -7.12 13.40
CA LEU A 655 -4.47 -6.09 14.05
C LEU A 655 -5.64 -6.73 14.80
N LEU A 656 -5.73 -6.45 16.11
CA LEU A 656 -6.89 -6.76 16.94
C LEU A 656 -7.61 -5.46 17.35
N ASP A 657 -8.87 -5.35 16.96
CA ASP A 657 -9.78 -4.31 17.44
C ASP A 657 -10.82 -4.88 18.40
N GLN A 658 -10.80 -4.39 19.64
CA GLN A 658 -11.80 -4.68 20.67
C GLN A 658 -12.59 -3.42 21.08
N SER A 659 -12.44 -2.30 20.35
CA SER A 659 -13.01 -1.00 20.68
C SER A 659 -14.53 -1.04 20.80
N LYS A 660 -15.02 -1.02 22.05
CA LYS A 660 -16.46 -1.09 22.32
C LYS A 660 -17.17 0.21 21.99
N ALA A 661 -16.48 1.34 22.00
CA ALA A 661 -17.06 2.61 21.57
C ALA A 661 -17.03 2.73 20.03
N GLY A 662 -15.95 2.21 19.43
CA GLY A 662 -15.77 2.18 17.98
C GLY A 662 -15.18 3.46 17.42
N THR A 663 -15.66 3.81 16.23
CA THR A 663 -15.25 4.99 15.47
C THR A 663 -13.80 4.84 15.01
N ILE A 664 -13.59 3.83 14.18
CA ILE A 664 -12.28 3.44 13.64
C ILE A 664 -12.32 3.56 12.12
N TRP A 665 -11.29 4.15 11.54
CA TRP A 665 -11.11 4.25 10.09
C TRP A 665 -9.79 3.60 9.69
N LEU A 666 -9.85 2.68 8.73
CA LEU A 666 -8.71 1.96 8.18
C LEU A 666 -8.63 2.25 6.67
N TYR A 667 -7.80 3.20 6.27
CA TYR A 667 -7.61 3.61 4.88
C TYR A 667 -6.35 2.99 4.28
N GLY A 668 -6.52 2.10 3.30
CA GLY A 668 -5.39 1.44 2.63
C GLY A 668 -4.44 0.74 3.62
N THR A 669 -4.98 0.04 4.60
CA THR A 669 -4.18 -0.69 5.60
C THR A 669 -3.90 -2.11 5.13
N SER A 670 -2.70 -2.60 5.43
CA SER A 670 -2.32 -3.99 5.15
C SER A 670 -1.82 -4.67 6.43
N SER A 671 -2.18 -5.94 6.63
CA SER A 671 -1.65 -6.78 7.71
C SER A 671 -1.31 -8.15 7.16
N GLU A 672 -0.06 -8.59 7.29
CA GLU A 672 0.42 -9.76 6.56
C GLU A 672 1.33 -10.68 7.38
N HIS A 673 1.21 -11.97 7.10
CA HIS A 673 2.06 -13.05 7.56
C HIS A 673 2.08 -13.28 9.08
N PHE A 674 1.06 -12.81 9.78
CA PHE A 674 0.84 -13.18 11.18
C PHE A 674 0.25 -14.59 11.28
N THR A 675 0.62 -15.28 12.36
CA THR A 675 0.45 -16.73 12.50
C THR A 675 -1.01 -17.14 12.72
N LEU A 676 -1.79 -16.35 13.46
CA LEU A 676 -3.17 -16.69 13.84
C LEU A 676 -4.21 -15.96 12.98
N TYR A 677 -4.03 -14.66 12.77
CA TYR A 677 -4.92 -13.84 11.94
C TYR A 677 -4.24 -12.54 11.54
N GLN A 678 -4.69 -11.98 10.42
CA GLN A 678 -4.24 -10.67 9.95
C GLN A 678 -5.10 -9.54 10.52
N TYR A 679 -6.43 -9.59 10.35
CA TYR A 679 -7.36 -8.69 11.01
C TYR A 679 -8.37 -9.45 11.87
N GLN A 680 -8.58 -8.97 13.09
CA GLN A 680 -9.65 -9.44 13.95
C GLN A 680 -10.41 -8.28 14.61
N PHE A 681 -11.73 -8.29 14.48
CA PHE A 681 -12.65 -7.43 15.22
C PHE A 681 -13.41 -8.31 16.21
N ALA A 682 -13.29 -8.04 17.50
CA ALA A 682 -13.78 -8.94 18.54
C ALA A 682 -14.41 -8.22 19.74
N ASP A 683 -15.14 -8.98 20.55
CA ASP A 683 -15.55 -8.62 21.91
C ASP A 683 -16.35 -7.30 22.02
N GLY A 684 -17.23 -7.07 21.05
CA GLY A 684 -18.09 -5.90 20.98
C GLY A 684 -17.53 -4.74 20.15
N ALA A 685 -16.49 -4.98 19.34
CA ALA A 685 -15.99 -4.02 18.37
C ALA A 685 -17.13 -3.53 17.45
N ARG A 686 -17.16 -2.21 17.20
CA ARG A 686 -18.22 -1.63 16.35
C ARG A 686 -17.85 -0.32 15.69
N ASN A 687 -18.70 0.15 14.78
CA ASN A 687 -18.53 1.42 14.08
C ASN A 687 -17.15 1.53 13.42
N VAL A 688 -16.88 0.63 12.47
CA VAL A 688 -15.62 0.56 11.74
C VAL A 688 -15.89 0.83 10.26
N PHE A 689 -15.10 1.73 9.69
CA PHE A 689 -14.88 1.83 8.25
C PHE A 689 -13.50 1.25 7.93
N ALA A 690 -13.42 0.41 6.89
CA ALA A 690 -12.15 -0.03 6.35
C ALA A 690 -12.21 -0.05 4.81
N GLY A 691 -11.14 0.35 4.11
CA GLY A 691 -11.13 0.30 2.65
C GLY A 691 -9.83 0.77 1.99
N GLN A 692 -9.25 0.04 1.05
CA GLN A 692 -9.27 -1.42 0.99
C GLN A 692 -8.34 -1.98 2.05
N VAL A 693 -8.73 -3.07 2.69
CA VAL A 693 -7.84 -3.89 3.53
C VAL A 693 -7.19 -4.97 2.69
N GLN A 694 -5.94 -5.33 3.01
CA GLN A 694 -5.20 -6.37 2.30
C GLN A 694 -4.49 -7.29 3.29
N THR A 695 -4.42 -8.60 2.98
CA THR A 695 -3.79 -9.61 3.83
C THR A 695 -3.13 -10.75 3.05
N GLU A 696 -2.03 -11.28 3.59
CA GLU A 696 -1.42 -12.54 3.16
C GLU A 696 -1.21 -13.53 4.32
N THR A 697 -1.51 -14.81 4.08
CA THR A 697 -1.14 -15.93 4.98
C THR A 697 0.38 -16.13 4.99
N PRO A 698 1.03 -16.42 6.14
CA PRO A 698 2.48 -16.64 6.18
C PRO A 698 2.89 -17.88 5.37
N TYR A 699 3.94 -17.73 4.56
CA TYR A 699 4.25 -18.70 3.49
C TYR A 699 4.65 -20.09 3.97
N TYR A 700 5.14 -20.20 5.21
CA TYR A 700 5.47 -21.48 5.81
C TYR A 700 4.23 -22.31 6.13
N GLN A 701 3.05 -21.71 6.33
CA GLN A 701 1.86 -22.47 6.72
C GLN A 701 1.46 -23.44 5.60
N PRO A 702 1.07 -24.69 5.94
CA PRO A 702 0.76 -25.21 7.28
C PRO A 702 1.94 -25.88 8.02
N ASN A 703 3.19 -25.51 7.76
CA ASN A 703 4.39 -26.08 8.36
C ASN A 703 5.25 -25.04 9.13
N PRO A 704 4.98 -24.81 10.43
CA PRO A 704 3.90 -25.40 11.21
C PRO A 704 2.55 -24.73 10.92
N SER A 705 1.48 -25.38 11.38
CA SER A 705 0.12 -24.82 11.36
C SER A 705 -0.02 -23.67 12.37
N ALA A 706 -1.03 -22.81 12.18
CA ALA A 706 -1.32 -21.61 12.97
C ALA A 706 -1.25 -21.75 14.51
N PRO A 707 -1.67 -22.87 15.16
CA PRO A 707 -1.55 -23.02 16.61
C PRO A 707 -0.12 -22.99 17.19
N LEU A 708 0.91 -23.07 16.35
CA LEU A 708 2.30 -23.00 16.79
C LEU A 708 2.97 -21.75 16.21
N PRO A 709 3.82 -21.05 16.99
CA PRO A 709 4.26 -21.36 18.37
C PRO A 709 3.40 -20.73 19.48
N PHE A 710 2.32 -20.01 19.14
CA PHE A 710 1.61 -19.16 20.09
C PHE A 710 0.50 -19.89 20.85
N PRO A 711 0.42 -19.74 22.18
CA PRO A 711 -0.69 -20.29 22.95
C PRO A 711 -2.00 -19.56 22.62
N TYR A 712 -3.11 -20.28 22.77
CA TYR A 712 -4.45 -19.71 22.73
C TYR A 712 -4.69 -18.78 23.94
N VAL A 713 -5.16 -17.57 23.68
CA VAL A 713 -5.48 -16.55 24.68
C VAL A 713 -6.95 -16.15 24.55
N ALA A 714 -7.77 -16.63 25.49
CA ALA A 714 -9.22 -16.40 25.48
C ALA A 714 -9.60 -14.91 25.55
N SER A 715 -8.83 -14.09 26.26
CA SER A 715 -9.11 -12.64 26.41
C SER A 715 -8.84 -11.82 25.15
N LEU A 716 -8.22 -12.43 24.14
CA LEU A 716 -8.02 -11.83 22.82
C LEU A 716 -8.97 -12.44 21.78
N SER A 717 -9.88 -13.31 22.23
CA SER A 717 -10.77 -14.08 21.37
C SER A 717 -10.02 -14.75 20.22
N ASP A 718 -8.86 -15.34 20.51
CA ASP A 718 -8.07 -16.02 19.49
C ASP A 718 -8.88 -17.07 18.73
N PRO A 719 -8.57 -17.30 17.44
CA PRO A 719 -9.17 -18.39 16.70
C PRO A 719 -8.74 -19.75 17.27
N LYS A 720 -9.64 -20.72 17.17
CA LYS A 720 -9.33 -22.13 17.44
C LYS A 720 -9.21 -22.87 16.12
N PHE A 721 -8.20 -23.72 16.01
CA PHE A 721 -7.98 -24.56 14.84
C PHE A 721 -8.15 -26.04 15.24
N PRO A 722 -9.41 -26.55 15.26
CA PRO A 722 -9.70 -27.90 15.75
C PRO A 722 -9.15 -29.01 14.85
N SER A 723 -8.91 -28.69 13.57
CA SER A 723 -8.41 -29.59 12.54
C SER A 723 -7.19 -28.99 11.87
N LYS A 724 -6.22 -29.81 11.47
CA LYS A 724 -5.07 -29.35 10.66
C LYS A 724 -5.39 -29.31 9.17
N THR A 725 -6.34 -30.14 8.75
CA THR A 725 -6.73 -30.32 7.36
C THR A 725 -8.23 -30.56 7.27
N ALA A 726 -8.85 -30.04 6.21
CA ALA A 726 -10.22 -30.34 5.80
C ALA A 726 -10.21 -31.32 4.62
N THR A 727 -11.35 -31.96 4.36
CA THR A 727 -11.52 -32.86 3.22
C THR A 727 -12.79 -32.52 2.47
N ASP A 728 -12.66 -32.19 1.18
CA ASP A 728 -13.77 -32.01 0.24
C ASP A 728 -13.61 -32.99 -0.92
N GLY A 729 -14.47 -34.01 -0.98
CA GLY A 729 -14.31 -35.13 -1.92
C GLY A 729 -12.98 -35.87 -1.73
N SER A 730 -12.11 -35.82 -2.74
CA SER A 730 -10.76 -36.38 -2.70
C SER A 730 -9.68 -35.37 -2.32
N LEU A 731 -10.06 -34.11 -2.11
CA LEU A 731 -9.14 -33.03 -1.85
C LEU A 731 -8.84 -32.93 -0.35
N VAL A 732 -7.56 -32.77 -0.01
CA VAL A 732 -7.11 -32.55 1.37
C VAL A 732 -6.44 -31.19 1.44
N ILE A 733 -7.05 -30.27 2.17
CA ILE A 733 -6.68 -28.85 2.17
C ILE A 733 -6.20 -28.47 3.58
N PRO A 734 -5.15 -27.66 3.74
CA PRO A 734 -4.79 -27.09 5.03
C PRO A 734 -5.94 -26.30 5.67
N ASP A 735 -6.23 -26.55 6.95
CA ASP A 735 -7.39 -25.98 7.69
C ASP A 735 -6.98 -25.33 9.02
N ALA A 736 -5.67 -25.20 9.23
CA ALA A 736 -5.10 -24.52 10.37
C ALA A 736 -4.11 -23.46 9.88
N ASN A 737 -4.62 -22.56 9.04
CA ASN A 737 -3.91 -21.42 8.48
C ASN A 737 -4.46 -20.13 9.10
N ALA A 738 -3.70 -19.05 9.03
CA ALA A 738 -4.11 -17.78 9.56
C ALA A 738 -5.38 -17.26 8.86
N TRP A 739 -6.30 -16.69 9.64
CA TRP A 739 -7.45 -15.98 9.07
C TRP A 739 -7.00 -14.67 8.42
N GLY A 740 -7.48 -14.37 7.21
CA GLY A 740 -7.30 -13.04 6.61
C GLY A 740 -8.12 -12.02 7.38
N LEU A 741 -9.41 -12.30 7.53
CA LEU A 741 -10.35 -11.46 8.26
C LEU A 741 -11.18 -12.32 9.22
N ARG A 742 -11.30 -11.88 10.47
CA ARG A 742 -12.19 -12.52 11.45
C ARG A 742 -13.02 -11.47 12.18
N ILE A 743 -14.33 -11.68 12.24
CA ILE A 743 -15.27 -10.77 12.92
C ILE A 743 -16.10 -11.57 13.91
N VAL A 744 -15.95 -11.28 15.20
CA VAL A 744 -16.52 -12.06 16.32
C VAL A 744 -17.28 -11.16 17.27
N ASP A 745 -18.53 -11.49 17.57
CA ASP A 745 -19.37 -10.74 18.53
C ASP A 745 -19.29 -9.21 18.32
N SER A 746 -19.41 -8.78 17.07
CA SER A 746 -19.16 -7.41 16.63
C SER A 746 -20.30 -6.88 15.76
N SER A 747 -20.36 -5.56 15.54
CA SER A 747 -21.44 -4.97 14.74
C SER A 747 -21.08 -3.66 14.06
N ALA A 748 -21.79 -3.29 12.99
CA ALA A 748 -21.55 -2.04 12.25
C ALA A 748 -20.08 -1.94 11.77
N ILE A 749 -19.63 -2.99 11.09
CA ILE A 749 -18.32 -3.08 10.46
C ILE A 749 -18.53 -3.08 8.95
N TYR A 750 -17.98 -2.08 8.29
CA TYR A 750 -18.19 -1.84 6.87
C TYR A 750 -16.85 -1.79 6.15
N ILE A 751 -16.64 -2.77 5.28
CA ILE A 751 -15.39 -2.95 4.54
C ILE A 751 -15.66 -2.65 3.07
N TYR A 752 -15.00 -1.64 2.53
CA TYR A 752 -15.09 -1.17 1.15
C TYR A 752 -13.83 -1.63 0.43
N GLY A 753 -13.87 -2.84 -0.13
CA GLY A 753 -12.73 -3.54 -0.70
C GLY A 753 -11.97 -4.37 0.34
N ALA A 754 -11.78 -5.65 0.04
CA ALA A 754 -10.89 -6.54 0.79
C ALA A 754 -10.12 -7.46 -0.17
N GLY A 755 -8.81 -7.58 0.02
CA GLY A 755 -7.96 -8.52 -0.72
C GLY A 755 -7.32 -9.50 0.25
N LEU A 756 -7.79 -10.74 0.28
CA LEU A 756 -7.37 -11.75 1.25
C LEU A 756 -6.68 -12.92 0.55
N TYR A 757 -5.36 -13.04 0.66
CA TYR A 757 -4.59 -13.94 -0.18
C TYR A 757 -3.88 -15.04 0.61
N SER A 758 -3.91 -16.25 0.05
CA SER A 758 -3.16 -17.39 0.52
C SER A 758 -2.39 -18.02 -0.64
N PHE A 759 -1.18 -17.54 -0.91
CA PHE A 759 -0.40 -17.97 -2.08
C PHE A 759 0.33 -19.29 -1.92
N PHE A 760 0.57 -19.74 -0.69
CA PHE A 760 1.53 -20.81 -0.44
C PHE A 760 0.95 -21.94 0.41
N ASN A 761 1.48 -23.13 0.16
CA ASN A 761 1.43 -24.27 1.06
C ASN A 761 2.87 -24.73 1.30
N ASN A 762 3.41 -24.41 2.48
CA ASN A 762 4.80 -24.69 2.87
C ASN A 762 5.81 -24.22 1.80
N TYR A 763 5.77 -22.93 1.48
CA TYR A 763 6.60 -22.25 0.46
C TYR A 763 6.39 -22.71 -1.00
N SER A 764 5.43 -23.59 -1.27
CA SER A 764 5.03 -23.94 -2.65
C SER A 764 3.81 -23.13 -3.09
N THR A 765 3.90 -22.50 -4.27
CA THR A 765 2.81 -21.77 -4.92
C THR A 765 1.88 -22.66 -5.74
N ALA A 766 2.16 -23.97 -5.81
CA ALA A 766 1.41 -24.89 -6.68
C ALA A 766 -0.10 -24.91 -6.36
N CYS A 767 -0.48 -24.60 -5.12
CA CYS A 767 -1.87 -24.60 -4.67
C CYS A 767 -2.69 -23.37 -5.11
N SER A 768 -2.05 -22.25 -5.46
CA SER A 768 -2.70 -21.00 -5.90
C SER A 768 -2.54 -20.75 -7.41
N ASN A 769 -1.90 -21.67 -8.13
CA ASN A 769 -1.83 -21.57 -9.59
C ASN A 769 -3.25 -21.62 -10.15
N GLN A 770 -3.53 -20.76 -11.13
CA GLN A 770 -4.85 -20.70 -11.75
C GLN A 770 -5.30 -22.07 -12.25
N GLY A 771 -6.54 -22.43 -11.94
CA GLY A 771 -7.12 -23.72 -12.34
C GLY A 771 -6.75 -24.91 -11.45
N ASN A 772 -5.90 -24.73 -10.43
CA ASN A 772 -5.62 -25.77 -9.43
C ASN A 772 -6.66 -25.81 -8.30
N GLY A 773 -7.66 -24.93 -8.31
CA GLY A 773 -8.82 -25.02 -7.44
C GLY A 773 -8.62 -24.49 -6.02
N GLU A 774 -7.79 -23.46 -5.87
CA GLU A 774 -7.69 -22.64 -4.66
C GLU A 774 -7.44 -23.43 -3.37
N GLN A 775 -6.35 -24.21 -3.35
CA GLN A 775 -6.12 -25.26 -2.33
C GLN A 775 -5.04 -24.92 -1.30
N CYS A 776 -4.62 -23.66 -1.19
CA CYS A 776 -3.57 -23.29 -0.25
C CYS A 776 -4.08 -23.26 1.19
N GLN A 777 -5.31 -22.79 1.39
CA GLN A 777 -6.02 -22.90 2.66
C GLN A 777 -7.52 -23.14 2.49
N ASN A 778 -8.14 -23.74 3.50
CA ASN A 778 -9.55 -24.12 3.45
C ASN A 778 -10.48 -22.90 3.54
N SER A 779 -10.19 -21.92 4.38
CA SER A 779 -11.06 -20.75 4.60
C SER A 779 -10.28 -19.51 5.02
N ILE A 780 -10.74 -18.30 4.67
CA ILE A 780 -9.98 -17.05 4.91
C ILE A 780 -10.74 -15.90 5.56
N PHE A 781 -12.07 -15.84 5.41
CA PHE A 781 -12.93 -14.89 6.13
C PHE A 781 -13.90 -15.66 7.03
N ASP A 782 -13.80 -15.41 8.34
CA ASP A 782 -14.67 -15.98 9.35
C ASP A 782 -15.56 -14.91 10.02
N LEU A 783 -16.86 -15.19 10.06
CA LEU A 783 -17.88 -14.34 10.69
C LEU A 783 -18.63 -15.12 11.78
N GLU A 784 -18.42 -14.73 13.04
CA GLU A 784 -19.03 -15.37 14.20
C GLU A 784 -19.92 -14.41 14.99
N ASN A 785 -21.16 -14.80 15.25
CA ASN A 785 -22.09 -14.13 16.18
C ASN A 785 -22.21 -12.61 15.99
N SER A 786 -22.06 -12.12 14.76
CA SER A 786 -21.97 -10.70 14.42
C SER A 786 -23.12 -10.28 13.52
N LYS A 787 -23.43 -8.97 13.49
CA LYS A 787 -24.59 -8.41 12.78
C LYS A 787 -24.26 -7.06 12.18
N ASP A 788 -25.03 -6.59 11.20
CA ASP A 788 -24.79 -5.30 10.54
C ASP A 788 -23.36 -5.22 9.98
N ILE A 789 -22.99 -6.27 9.24
CA ILE A 789 -21.69 -6.39 8.57
C ILE A 789 -21.92 -6.27 7.07
N THR A 790 -21.17 -5.40 6.41
CA THR A 790 -21.15 -5.31 4.95
C THR A 790 -19.71 -5.35 4.48
N VAL A 791 -19.43 -6.22 3.50
CA VAL A 791 -18.16 -6.26 2.79
C VAL A 791 -18.46 -6.08 1.31
N TYR A 792 -17.98 -4.99 0.74
CA TYR A 792 -17.99 -4.75 -0.69
C TYR A 792 -16.68 -5.24 -1.30
N ASN A 793 -16.78 -5.89 -2.46
CA ASN A 793 -15.64 -6.38 -3.24
C ASN A 793 -14.61 -7.15 -2.37
N LEU A 794 -15.06 -8.30 -1.85
CA LEU A 794 -14.20 -9.29 -1.20
C LEU A 794 -13.52 -10.12 -2.28
N ASN A 795 -12.20 -10.00 -2.38
CA ASN A 795 -11.35 -10.71 -3.32
C ASN A 795 -10.48 -11.71 -2.56
N THR A 796 -10.41 -12.96 -3.01
CA THR A 796 -9.57 -13.99 -2.38
C THR A 796 -8.64 -14.67 -3.38
N VAL A 797 -7.51 -15.19 -2.88
CA VAL A 797 -6.58 -16.03 -3.65
C VAL A 797 -6.23 -17.28 -2.84
N GLY A 798 -6.12 -18.42 -3.51
CA GLY A 798 -5.63 -19.69 -2.98
C GLY A 798 -6.51 -20.30 -1.88
N THR A 799 -7.75 -19.85 -1.75
CA THR A 799 -8.64 -20.23 -0.67
C THR A 799 -9.89 -20.96 -1.18
N HIS A 800 -10.16 -22.15 -0.62
CA HIS A 800 -11.28 -22.99 -1.07
C HIS A 800 -12.65 -22.37 -0.71
N TYR A 801 -12.80 -21.89 0.53
CA TYR A 801 -13.99 -21.18 1.00
C TYR A 801 -13.67 -19.72 1.30
N MET A 802 -14.27 -18.81 0.53
CA MET A 802 -14.06 -17.38 0.67
C MET A 802 -14.62 -16.83 1.97
N LEU A 803 -15.72 -17.43 2.48
CA LEU A 803 -16.46 -16.97 3.65
C LEU A 803 -17.09 -18.13 4.42
N GLU A 804 -16.91 -18.12 5.73
CA GLU A 804 -17.62 -18.92 6.71
C GLU A 804 -18.45 -18.04 7.65
N ILE A 805 -19.64 -18.52 8.03
CA ILE A 805 -20.54 -17.85 8.97
C ILE A 805 -20.92 -18.85 10.07
N ASN A 806 -20.50 -18.57 11.31
CA ASN A 806 -20.73 -19.43 12.48
C ASN A 806 -20.32 -20.89 12.22
N ASP A 807 -19.05 -21.09 11.82
CA ASP A 807 -18.47 -22.40 11.48
C ASP A 807 -19.18 -23.12 10.31
N GLN A 808 -19.96 -22.41 9.49
CA GLN A 808 -20.63 -22.97 8.31
C GLN A 808 -20.15 -22.26 7.05
N VAL A 809 -19.70 -23.07 6.08
CA VAL A 809 -19.32 -22.58 4.74
C VAL A 809 -20.48 -21.81 4.11
N SER A 810 -20.21 -20.58 3.67
CA SER A 810 -21.20 -19.71 3.03
C SER A 810 -20.87 -19.46 1.56
N ALA A 811 -19.59 -19.29 1.21
CA ALA A 811 -19.16 -19.05 -0.17
C ALA A 811 -17.92 -19.88 -0.54
N ILE A 812 -17.99 -20.56 -1.69
CA ILE A 812 -16.89 -21.34 -2.28
C ILE A 812 -16.30 -20.57 -3.47
N TYR A 813 -14.99 -20.67 -3.67
CA TYR A 813 -14.26 -19.96 -4.74
C TYR A 813 -14.85 -20.24 -6.13
N SER A 814 -15.21 -21.50 -6.42
CA SER A 814 -15.63 -21.95 -7.76
C SER A 814 -16.92 -21.29 -8.25
N GLN A 815 -17.64 -20.60 -7.36
CA GLN A 815 -18.85 -19.85 -7.66
C GLN A 815 -18.59 -18.37 -7.97
N ASN A 816 -17.36 -17.88 -7.82
CA ASN A 816 -17.00 -16.47 -7.81
C ASN A 816 -15.72 -16.15 -8.61
N LEU A 817 -15.41 -16.97 -9.61
CA LEU A 817 -14.18 -16.85 -10.41
C LEU A 817 -14.03 -15.45 -11.05
N ASP A 818 -12.88 -14.83 -10.82
CA ASP A 818 -12.48 -13.50 -11.26
C ASP A 818 -11.00 -13.47 -11.72
N GLY A 819 -10.69 -14.29 -12.71
CA GLY A 819 -9.37 -14.33 -13.32
C GLY A 819 -8.39 -15.05 -12.41
N PHE A 820 -7.42 -14.32 -11.86
CA PHE A 820 -6.49 -14.87 -10.88
C PHE A 820 -7.07 -14.89 -9.45
N VAL A 821 -8.08 -14.06 -9.16
CA VAL A 821 -8.74 -14.01 -7.85
C VAL A 821 -10.16 -14.57 -7.95
N ASP A 822 -10.82 -14.68 -6.80
CA ASP A 822 -12.26 -14.91 -6.71
C ASP A 822 -12.92 -13.71 -6.02
N THR A 823 -14.08 -13.28 -6.50
CA THR A 823 -14.69 -12.00 -6.13
C THR A 823 -16.15 -12.12 -5.71
N ILE A 824 -16.46 -11.57 -4.54
CA ILE A 824 -17.82 -11.29 -4.07
C ILE A 824 -18.01 -9.77 -4.02
N ALA A 825 -18.83 -9.23 -4.94
CA ALA A 825 -19.06 -7.79 -5.02
C ALA A 825 -19.81 -7.24 -3.80
N LEU A 826 -20.74 -8.01 -3.24
CA LEU A 826 -21.53 -7.60 -2.07
C LEU A 826 -21.79 -8.79 -1.14
N PHE A 827 -21.23 -8.75 0.06
CA PHE A 827 -21.65 -9.56 1.18
C PHE A 827 -22.35 -8.69 2.24
N ARG A 828 -23.49 -9.16 2.75
CA ARG A 828 -24.18 -8.56 3.90
C ARG A 828 -24.67 -9.64 4.87
N SER A 829 -24.36 -9.47 6.15
CA SER A 829 -24.88 -10.34 7.21
C SER A 829 -26.40 -10.18 7.38
N ASN A 830 -27.01 -11.11 8.11
CA ASN A 830 -28.37 -10.92 8.62
C ASN A 830 -28.48 -9.74 9.59
#